data_AF-A0A933CBR0-F1
#
_entry.id   AF-A0A933CBR0-F1
#
_cell.length_a   1.000
_cell.length_b   1.000
_cell.length_c   1.000
_cell.angle_alpha   90.00
_cell.angle_beta   90.00
_cell.angle_gamma   90.00
#
_symmetry.space_group_name_H-M   'P 1'
#
loop_
_entity.id
_entity.type
_entity.pdbx_description
1 polymer ?
#
loop_
_entity_poly.entity_id
_entity_poly.type
_entity_poly.pdbx_seq_one_letter_code
_entity_poly.pdbx_strand_id
1 'polypeptide(L)'
;MKKTKHALRPSDRTDKKLLDRLSAGLSEREIERVLAGALSTLGRDGVARLASKLRPDTGAALRRALQSGPEGARPLPGPAKVLQEWKRAWERWDQVIHEACAEEGRYVIQEHHWEEPYFDPLSVTGDLEPIAARMAALLPRVFDENLDQDISFAEAVAESVDEIASSLPDWMAPFDNEGFGLGPKATGCLVEWERRSGERRGKSAFELVDKLRELEAANDGLALDENTVAAFVRGLGKEAKSGVLDGIRAHQDEDRWKKVLNSAHSGWFRIYKDLCRGQDRSGYLETCRARISEDWSLAVPVVKELARRKANEDLFEVCAEAVASFLYLGEGKRYDPRESLLAPRGNGPTGEKPDQRLLFLLEEWKQAAAVLRRDDTAEAIRLQSGLLANWRNWDKALVAFSRVSSPRFDGMRDRLFAGWRSLVSEKSADRFDFDRDRFSLWEKPRTDRSWVCDLVDAARRGEAGAAGFHESIRLWLKGTEAAPSSVRRDLNNLARLSLDLEGGDWLRALSPTLARILGHGWTLDKALLASRRAWLSRLGAAVLAPELQAFWKRNILRLVPDPASVAGSDYERCVDWLRALREIDPAAAGRLLDEWGAVHWRWKNLWRAVSTSSGISTPTNPSTSSWSCEKRSTGAERNNHARR
;
A
#
# COMPACT_ATOMS: atom_id res chain seq x y z
N MET A 1 31.40 43.01 19.42
CA MET A 1 32.57 43.42 18.59
C MET A 1 32.30 44.78 17.95
N LYS A 2 33.26 45.70 17.99
CA LYS A 2 33.15 47.06 17.44
C LYS A 2 32.86 47.00 15.93
N LYS A 3 31.74 47.58 15.48
CA LYS A 3 31.38 47.71 14.06
C LYS A 3 32.37 48.64 13.36
N THR A 4 33.30 48.05 12.62
CA THR A 4 34.15 48.77 11.66
C THR A 4 33.27 49.21 10.49
N LYS A 5 32.84 50.48 10.48
CA LYS A 5 32.19 51.09 9.31
C LYS A 5 33.21 51.14 8.17
N HIS A 6 33.11 50.22 7.21
CA HIS A 6 33.85 50.36 5.96
C HIS A 6 33.40 51.63 5.23
N ALA A 7 34.31 52.58 5.07
CA ALA A 7 34.08 53.77 4.27
C ALA A 7 34.02 53.38 2.78
N LEU A 8 32.89 53.66 2.13
CA LEU A 8 32.70 53.53 0.67
C LEU A 8 33.78 54.30 -0.10
N ARG A 9 34.26 53.73 -1.22
CA ARG A 9 35.22 54.39 -2.12
C ARG A 9 34.66 55.73 -2.65
N PRO A 10 35.50 56.71 -2.99
CA PRO A 10 35.05 58.03 -3.46
C PRO A 10 34.14 57.99 -4.71
N SER A 11 34.37 57.04 -5.63
CA SER A 11 33.51 56.80 -6.80
C SER A 11 32.10 56.38 -6.40
N ASP A 12 31.98 55.44 -5.47
CA ASP A 12 30.71 54.83 -5.05
C ASP A 12 29.79 55.85 -4.35
N ARG A 13 30.37 56.85 -3.68
CA ARG A 13 29.61 57.98 -3.08
C ARG A 13 29.04 58.93 -4.12
N THR A 14 29.71 59.07 -5.26
CA THR A 14 29.33 59.99 -6.33
C THR A 14 28.25 59.33 -7.21
N ASP A 15 28.43 58.05 -7.52
CA ASP A 15 27.45 57.21 -8.23
C ASP A 15 26.16 57.08 -7.43
N LYS A 16 26.25 56.87 -6.10
CA LYS A 16 25.09 56.83 -5.22
C LYS A 16 24.31 58.14 -5.20
N LYS A 17 24.99 59.29 -5.11
CA LYS A 17 24.34 60.61 -5.17
C LYS A 17 23.65 60.87 -6.52
N LEU A 18 24.23 60.38 -7.61
CA LEU A 18 23.63 60.49 -8.94
C LEU A 18 22.36 59.64 -9.02
N LEU A 19 22.43 58.39 -8.56
CA LEU A 19 21.27 57.49 -8.45
C LEU A 19 20.18 58.08 -7.56
N ASP A 20 20.53 58.60 -6.38
CA ASP A 20 19.56 59.23 -5.46
C ASP A 20 18.84 60.43 -6.12
N ARG A 21 19.54 61.22 -6.93
CA ARG A 21 18.94 62.33 -7.70
C ARG A 21 18.05 61.86 -8.84
N LEU A 22 18.44 60.79 -9.53
CA LEU A 22 17.63 60.20 -10.59
C LEU A 22 16.35 59.59 -10.01
N SER A 23 16.46 58.83 -8.92
CA SER A 23 15.31 58.21 -8.24
C SER A 23 14.36 59.21 -7.57
N ALA A 24 14.82 60.43 -7.26
CA ALA A 24 13.97 61.50 -6.74
C ALA A 24 13.11 62.19 -7.83
N GLY A 25 13.53 62.12 -9.10
CA GLY A 25 12.89 62.84 -10.21
C GLY A 25 12.28 61.94 -11.28
N LEU A 26 12.61 60.65 -11.30
CA LEU A 26 12.16 59.68 -12.30
C LEU A 26 11.67 58.40 -11.60
N SER A 27 10.65 57.79 -12.18
CA SER A 27 10.21 56.45 -11.77
C SER A 27 11.24 55.38 -12.15
N GLU A 28 11.20 54.23 -11.49
CA GLU A 28 12.10 53.10 -11.75
C GLU A 28 12.06 52.66 -13.23
N ARG A 29 10.87 52.64 -13.84
CA ARG A 29 10.68 52.33 -15.28
C ARG A 29 11.31 53.37 -16.20
N GLU A 30 11.30 54.65 -15.82
CA GLU A 30 11.95 55.71 -16.60
C GLU A 30 13.47 55.62 -16.51
N ILE A 31 13.98 55.30 -15.32
CA ILE A 31 15.42 55.04 -15.11
C ILE A 31 15.87 53.83 -15.92
N GLU A 32 15.11 52.73 -15.92
CA GLU A 32 15.37 51.55 -16.76
C GLU A 32 15.39 51.89 -18.25
N ARG A 33 14.45 52.71 -18.74
CA ARG A 33 14.43 53.15 -20.15
C ARG A 33 15.61 54.04 -20.51
N VAL A 34 16.02 54.95 -19.61
CA VAL A 34 17.20 55.79 -19.81
C VAL A 34 18.46 54.92 -19.88
N LEU A 35 18.60 53.94 -18.98
CA LEU A 35 19.70 52.97 -19.00
C LEU A 35 19.70 52.11 -20.26
N ALA A 36 18.54 51.59 -20.66
CA ALA A 36 18.40 50.80 -21.89
C ALA A 36 18.73 51.63 -23.14
N GLY A 37 18.26 52.88 -23.21
CA GLY A 37 18.57 53.81 -24.31
C GLY A 37 20.06 54.20 -24.34
N ALA A 38 20.67 54.45 -23.18
CA ALA A 38 22.09 54.73 -23.07
C ALA A 38 22.94 53.52 -23.48
N LEU A 39 22.57 52.30 -23.07
CA LEU A 39 23.27 51.08 -23.45
C LEU A 39 23.09 50.75 -24.95
N SER A 40 21.91 51.03 -25.52
CA SER A 40 21.62 50.79 -26.95
C SER A 40 22.34 51.76 -27.89
N THR A 41 22.77 52.91 -27.38
CA THR A 41 23.53 53.92 -28.13
C THR A 41 25.04 53.74 -28.02
N LEU A 42 25.52 52.90 -27.08
CA LEU A 42 26.94 52.58 -26.95
C LEU A 42 27.37 51.55 -28.01
N GLY A 43 28.30 51.94 -28.89
CA GLY A 43 29.00 50.99 -29.76
C GLY A 43 29.91 50.03 -28.96
N ARG A 44 30.50 49.03 -29.63
CA ARG A 44 31.36 48.00 -28.99
C ARG A 44 32.46 48.60 -28.09
N ASP A 45 33.10 49.68 -28.53
CA ASP A 45 34.15 50.36 -27.75
C ASP A 45 33.59 51.11 -26.53
N GLY A 46 32.36 51.62 -26.63
CA GLY A 46 31.63 52.23 -25.53
C GLY A 46 31.29 51.22 -24.44
N VAL A 47 30.82 50.04 -24.84
CA VAL A 47 30.57 48.91 -23.93
C VAL A 47 31.86 48.42 -23.28
N ALA A 48 32.97 48.34 -24.03
CA ALA A 48 34.27 47.95 -23.48
C ALA A 48 34.78 48.94 -22.42
N ARG A 49 34.67 50.25 -22.69
CA ARG A 49 35.04 51.32 -21.74
C ARG A 49 34.14 51.34 -20.49
N LEU A 50 32.85 51.06 -20.64
CA LEU A 50 31.93 50.95 -19.52
C LEU A 50 32.27 49.72 -18.67
N ALA A 51 32.48 48.57 -19.31
CA ALA A 51 32.85 47.33 -18.65
C ALA A 51 34.18 47.41 -17.89
N SER A 52 35.16 48.17 -18.38
CA SER A 52 36.46 48.35 -17.69
C SER A 52 36.37 49.25 -16.46
N LYS A 53 35.31 50.07 -16.33
CA LYS A 53 35.05 50.89 -15.14
C LYS A 53 34.28 50.14 -14.06
N LEU A 54 33.64 49.03 -14.41
CA LEU A 54 32.97 48.13 -13.48
C LEU A 54 33.97 47.15 -12.86
N ARG A 55 33.57 46.49 -11.77
CA ARG A 55 34.34 45.34 -11.27
C ARG A 55 34.52 44.32 -12.41
N PRO A 56 35.68 43.63 -12.51
CA PRO A 56 35.99 42.74 -13.64
C PRO A 56 34.86 41.77 -14.00
N ASP A 57 34.23 41.16 -12.98
CA ASP A 57 33.16 40.18 -13.17
C ASP A 57 31.84 40.81 -13.62
N THR A 58 31.50 41.98 -13.08
CA THR A 58 30.32 42.76 -13.48
C THR A 58 30.48 43.28 -14.91
N GLY A 59 31.68 43.75 -15.27
CA GLY A 59 32.01 44.16 -16.63
C GLY A 59 31.99 43.00 -17.62
N ALA A 60 32.41 41.79 -17.21
CA ALA A 60 32.32 40.59 -18.03
C ALA A 60 30.87 40.09 -18.19
N ALA A 61 30.04 40.19 -17.15
CA ALA A 61 28.61 39.88 -17.23
C ALA A 61 27.88 40.86 -18.16
N LEU A 62 28.16 42.16 -18.05
CA LEU A 62 27.60 43.20 -18.93
C LEU A 62 27.98 42.96 -20.39
N ARG A 63 29.26 42.66 -20.67
CA ARG A 63 29.72 42.33 -22.03
C ARG A 63 28.96 41.15 -22.62
N ARG A 64 28.78 40.07 -21.84
CA ARG A 64 28.03 38.89 -22.29
C ARG A 64 26.55 39.21 -22.53
N ALA A 65 25.92 39.94 -21.61
CA ALA A 65 24.50 40.31 -21.73
C ALA A 65 24.20 41.16 -22.97
N LEU A 66 25.13 42.02 -23.37
CA LEU A 66 24.99 42.86 -24.57
C LEU A 66 25.49 42.19 -25.86
N GLN A 67 26.20 41.07 -25.77
CA GLN A 67 26.67 40.27 -26.92
C GLN A 67 25.74 39.10 -27.26
N SER A 68 24.98 38.59 -26.28
CA SER A 68 23.89 37.63 -26.52
C SER A 68 22.81 38.31 -27.35
N GLY A 69 22.63 37.90 -28.61
CA GLY A 69 21.56 38.39 -29.48
C GLY A 69 20.16 38.05 -28.97
N PRO A 70 19.09 38.50 -29.65
CA PRO A 70 17.70 38.34 -29.20
C PRO A 70 17.17 36.90 -29.17
N GLU A 71 17.96 35.88 -29.56
CA GLU A 71 17.50 34.49 -29.57
C GLU A 71 18.23 33.60 -28.55
N GLY A 72 17.47 33.16 -27.54
CA GLY A 72 17.63 31.87 -26.87
C GLY A 72 18.58 31.78 -25.66
N ALA A 73 19.74 32.44 -25.67
CA ALA A 73 20.72 32.25 -24.59
C ALA A 73 20.59 33.32 -23.50
N ARG A 74 19.97 32.97 -22.36
CA ARG A 74 19.99 33.82 -21.15
C ARG A 74 21.46 34.16 -20.80
N PRO A 75 21.80 35.43 -20.56
CA PRO A 75 23.15 35.80 -20.15
C PRO A 75 23.56 35.06 -18.88
N LEU A 76 24.78 34.51 -18.85
CA LEU A 76 25.36 33.93 -17.64
C LEU A 76 25.40 35.02 -16.54
N PRO A 77 24.72 34.84 -15.40
CA PRO A 77 24.63 35.86 -14.37
C PRO A 77 26.01 36.18 -13.79
N GLY A 78 26.28 37.43 -13.40
CA GLY A 78 27.50 37.77 -12.66
C GLY A 78 27.51 37.17 -11.24
N PRO A 79 28.67 37.13 -10.56
CA PRO A 79 28.80 36.57 -9.20
C PRO A 79 27.79 37.14 -8.20
N ALA A 80 27.60 38.46 -8.22
CA ALA A 80 26.63 39.14 -7.35
C ALA A 80 25.19 38.68 -7.60
N LYS A 81 24.84 38.34 -8.86
CA LYS A 81 23.51 37.84 -9.20
C LYS A 81 23.33 36.37 -8.79
N VAL A 82 24.39 35.56 -8.90
CA VAL A 82 24.39 34.18 -8.37
C VAL A 82 24.20 34.21 -6.85
N LEU A 83 24.95 35.04 -6.13
CA LEU A 83 24.80 35.19 -4.68
C LEU A 83 23.40 35.67 -4.30
N GLN A 84 22.81 36.61 -5.05
CA GLN A 84 21.44 37.05 -4.83
C GLN A 84 20.42 35.91 -4.99
N GLU A 85 20.52 35.12 -6.06
CA GLU A 85 19.58 34.01 -6.27
C GLU A 85 19.82 32.85 -5.30
N TRP A 86 21.06 32.65 -4.83
CA TRP A 86 21.41 31.70 -3.78
C TRP A 86 20.75 32.09 -2.45
N LYS A 87 20.92 33.35 -2.01
CA LYS A 87 20.28 33.87 -0.79
C LYS A 87 18.76 33.81 -0.87
N ARG A 88 18.19 34.16 -2.03
CA ARG A 88 16.75 34.07 -2.26
C ARG A 88 16.22 32.63 -2.20
N ALA A 89 17.04 31.64 -2.53
CA ALA A 89 16.65 30.24 -2.40
C ALA A 89 16.59 29.83 -0.92
N TRP A 90 17.58 30.23 -0.11
CA TRP A 90 17.55 30.05 1.34
C TRP A 90 16.39 30.78 2.00
N GLU A 91 16.13 32.05 1.66
CA GLU A 91 14.98 32.79 2.19
C GLU A 91 13.64 32.07 1.94
N ARG A 92 13.52 31.35 0.81
CA ARG A 92 12.33 30.54 0.52
C ARG A 92 12.31 29.22 1.27
N TRP A 93 13.48 28.62 1.47
CA TRP A 93 13.62 27.43 2.31
C TRP A 93 13.12 27.76 3.72
N ASP A 94 13.67 28.82 4.32
CA ASP A 94 13.30 29.29 5.66
C ASP A 94 11.82 29.66 5.74
N GLN A 95 11.26 30.27 4.68
CA GLN A 95 9.82 30.54 4.63
C GLN A 95 8.97 29.26 4.69
N VAL A 96 9.37 28.21 3.95
CA VAL A 96 8.65 26.93 3.97
C VAL A 96 8.73 26.29 5.36
N ILE A 97 9.89 26.33 6.01
CA ILE A 97 10.07 25.83 7.38
C ILE A 97 9.21 26.63 8.35
N HIS A 98 9.23 27.96 8.28
CA HIS A 98 8.41 28.81 9.13
C HIS A 98 6.91 28.56 8.96
N GLU A 99 6.45 28.30 7.73
CA GLU A 99 5.06 27.90 7.45
C GLU A 99 4.74 26.51 8.03
N ALA A 100 5.71 25.60 8.10
CA ALA A 100 5.58 24.27 8.72
C ALA A 100 5.53 24.31 10.24
N CYS A 101 6.11 25.33 10.86
CA CYS A 101 6.04 25.56 12.31
C CYS A 101 4.69 26.10 12.80
N ALA A 102 3.74 26.42 11.91
CA ALA A 102 2.45 26.98 12.28
C ALA A 102 1.40 25.89 12.55
N GLU A 103 0.81 25.91 13.77
CA GLU A 103 -0.22 24.94 14.20
C GLU A 103 -1.49 24.95 13.33
N GLU A 104 -1.85 26.11 12.77
CA GLU A 104 -2.96 26.27 11.81
C GLU A 104 -2.43 26.51 10.39
N GLY A 105 -1.19 26.09 10.14
CA GLY A 105 -0.49 26.25 8.87
C GLY A 105 -0.99 25.29 7.80
N ARG A 106 -0.57 25.56 6.56
CA ARG A 106 -0.91 24.75 5.36
C ARG A 106 -0.48 23.27 5.43
N TYR A 107 0.40 22.93 6.37
CA TYR A 107 0.97 21.59 6.54
C TYR A 107 0.33 20.82 7.71
N VAL A 108 -0.61 21.45 8.43
CA VAL A 108 -1.43 20.77 9.43
C VAL A 108 -2.78 20.45 8.79
N ILE A 109 -3.08 19.17 8.66
CA ILE A 109 -4.26 18.67 7.97
C ILE A 109 -5.29 18.22 9.00
N GLN A 110 -6.53 18.68 8.79
CA GLN A 110 -7.71 18.18 9.49
C GLN A 110 -8.79 17.89 8.42
N GLU A 111 -8.93 16.63 8.02
CA GLU A 111 -9.90 16.23 6.98
C GLU A 111 -11.35 16.44 7.45
N HIS A 112 -11.59 16.17 8.73
CA HIS A 112 -12.89 16.34 9.37
C HIS A 112 -12.78 17.08 10.71
N HIS A 113 -13.75 17.95 11.01
CA HIS A 113 -13.76 18.77 12.22
C HIS A 113 -13.83 18.00 13.56
N TRP A 114 -14.07 16.69 13.50
CA TRP A 114 -14.09 15.80 14.68
C TRP A 114 -12.80 14.98 14.83
N GLU A 115 -11.86 15.08 13.89
CA GLU A 115 -10.57 14.41 13.93
C GLU A 115 -9.51 15.35 14.52
N GLU A 116 -8.53 14.78 15.21
CA GLU A 116 -7.38 15.54 15.67
C GLU A 116 -6.53 15.95 14.44
N PRO A 117 -6.07 17.20 14.34
CA PRO A 117 -5.19 17.62 13.25
C PRO A 117 -3.89 16.82 13.28
N TYR A 118 -3.30 16.55 12.12
CA TYR A 118 -1.99 15.93 12.03
C TYR A 118 -1.05 16.74 11.13
N PHE A 119 0.24 16.66 11.41
CA PHE A 119 1.28 17.26 10.58
C PHE A 119 1.57 16.39 9.36
N ASP A 120 1.61 16.99 8.18
CA ASP A 120 1.99 16.34 6.92
C ASP A 120 3.43 16.73 6.51
N PRO A 121 4.45 15.94 6.94
CA PRO A 121 5.85 16.21 6.58
C PRO A 121 6.11 16.02 5.07
N LEU A 122 5.32 15.21 4.37
CA LEU A 122 5.52 14.93 2.94
C LEU A 122 5.22 16.16 2.08
N SER A 123 4.21 16.94 2.46
CA SER A 123 3.92 18.23 1.79
C SER A 123 5.07 19.22 1.96
N VAL A 124 5.66 19.33 3.15
CA VAL A 124 6.84 20.18 3.39
C VAL A 124 8.00 19.76 2.48
N THR A 125 8.31 18.46 2.44
CA THR A 125 9.32 17.92 1.52
C THR A 125 9.01 18.26 0.06
N GLY A 126 7.74 18.16 -0.35
CA GLY A 126 7.29 18.51 -1.69
C GLY A 126 7.63 19.95 -2.10
N ASP A 127 7.52 20.90 -1.18
CA ASP A 127 7.85 22.32 -1.42
C ASP A 127 9.35 22.63 -1.35
N LEU A 128 10.10 21.89 -0.53
CA LEU A 128 11.56 22.02 -0.45
C LEU A 128 12.27 21.49 -1.70
N GLU A 129 11.72 20.46 -2.35
CA GLU A 129 12.33 19.81 -3.53
C GLU A 129 12.61 20.77 -4.71
N PRO A 130 11.65 21.62 -5.17
CA PRO A 130 11.91 22.63 -6.20
C PRO A 130 12.94 23.69 -5.79
N ILE A 131 12.98 24.05 -4.50
CA ILE A 131 13.95 25.02 -3.96
C ILE A 131 15.35 24.42 -4.02
N ALA A 132 15.51 23.19 -3.51
CA ALA A 132 16.76 22.45 -3.56
C ALA A 132 17.25 22.21 -5.00
N ALA A 133 16.36 21.89 -5.94
CA ALA A 133 16.72 21.75 -7.35
C ALA A 133 17.32 23.04 -7.92
N ARG A 134 16.81 24.20 -7.49
CA ARG A 134 17.35 25.50 -7.88
C ARG A 134 18.69 25.79 -7.22
N MET A 135 18.84 25.46 -5.94
CA MET A 135 20.10 25.58 -5.20
C MET A 135 21.19 24.73 -5.85
N ALA A 136 20.89 23.47 -6.17
CA ALA A 136 21.81 22.54 -6.83
C ALA A 136 22.34 23.09 -8.16
N ALA A 137 21.51 23.82 -8.94
CA ALA A 137 21.95 24.45 -10.19
C ALA A 137 22.91 25.62 -9.99
N LEU A 138 22.84 26.31 -8.85
CA LEU A 138 23.73 27.43 -8.49
C LEU A 138 25.02 26.97 -7.81
N LEU A 139 24.96 25.83 -7.13
CA LEU A 139 25.98 25.32 -6.22
C LEU A 139 27.39 25.24 -6.84
N PRO A 140 27.61 24.76 -8.09
CA PRO A 140 28.94 24.78 -8.69
C PRO A 140 29.59 26.16 -8.68
N ARG A 141 28.82 27.20 -9.04
CA ARG A 141 29.34 28.58 -9.08
C ARG A 141 29.50 29.20 -7.70
N VAL A 142 28.63 28.86 -6.75
CA VAL A 142 28.77 29.31 -5.35
C VAL A 142 30.11 28.84 -4.78
N PHE A 143 30.49 27.59 -5.07
CA PHE A 143 31.82 27.09 -4.74
C PHE A 143 32.90 27.74 -5.61
N ASP A 144 32.88 27.61 -6.93
CA ASP A 144 33.98 28.05 -7.81
C ASP A 144 34.34 29.54 -7.63
N GLU A 145 33.34 30.40 -7.39
CA GLU A 145 33.51 31.84 -7.16
C GLU A 145 33.58 32.22 -5.68
N ASN A 146 33.54 31.23 -4.78
CA ASN A 146 33.72 31.35 -3.34
C ASN A 146 32.75 32.37 -2.67
N LEU A 147 31.48 32.29 -3.06
CA LEU A 147 30.48 33.33 -2.78
C LEU A 147 29.88 33.26 -1.38
N ASP A 148 29.87 32.08 -0.76
CA ASP A 148 29.25 31.87 0.55
C ASP A 148 29.96 30.71 1.30
N GLN A 149 30.96 31.04 2.11
CA GLN A 149 31.84 30.07 2.77
C GLN A 149 31.36 29.66 4.17
N ASP A 150 30.49 30.47 4.76
CA ASP A 150 30.10 30.34 6.16
C ASP A 150 28.86 29.45 6.34
N ILE A 151 28.17 29.11 5.25
CA ILE A 151 26.97 28.27 5.29
C ILE A 151 27.36 26.79 5.53
N SER A 152 26.64 26.16 6.44
CA SER A 152 26.64 24.71 6.65
C SER A 152 25.27 24.17 6.28
N PHE A 153 25.16 23.51 5.11
CA PHE A 153 23.88 22.96 4.65
C PHE A 153 23.34 21.92 5.65
N ALA A 154 24.23 21.08 6.19
CA ALA A 154 23.87 20.09 7.20
C ALA A 154 23.29 20.74 8.48
N GLU A 155 23.89 21.84 8.97
CA GLU A 155 23.34 22.57 10.12
C GLU A 155 21.99 23.20 9.79
N ALA A 156 21.84 23.83 8.62
CA ALA A 156 20.55 24.41 8.21
C ALA A 156 19.43 23.37 8.13
N VAL A 157 19.74 22.15 7.66
CA VAL A 157 18.78 21.03 7.65
C VAL A 157 18.45 20.57 9.08
N ALA A 158 19.45 20.43 9.95
CA ALA A 158 19.23 20.04 11.35
C ALA A 158 18.37 21.10 12.08
N GLU A 159 18.70 22.38 11.92
CA GLU A 159 17.94 23.51 12.46
C GLU A 159 16.49 23.50 11.94
N SER A 160 16.27 23.16 10.67
CA SER A 160 14.91 23.06 10.11
C SER A 160 14.07 21.98 10.80
N VAL A 161 14.67 20.83 11.12
CA VAL A 161 13.98 19.71 11.80
C VAL A 161 13.69 20.07 13.26
N ASP A 162 14.68 20.65 13.95
CA ASP A 162 14.54 21.10 15.34
C ASP A 162 13.51 22.23 15.48
N GLU A 163 13.47 23.17 14.54
CA GLU A 163 12.48 24.26 14.53
C GLU A 163 11.05 23.73 14.38
N ILE A 164 10.82 22.78 13.47
CA ILE A 164 9.50 22.15 13.31
C ILE A 164 9.13 21.34 14.55
N ALA A 165 10.04 20.50 15.06
CA ALA A 165 9.79 19.66 16.23
C ALA A 165 9.45 20.48 17.48
N SER A 166 10.16 21.58 17.70
CA SER A 166 10.01 22.42 18.89
C SER A 166 8.86 23.43 18.81
N SER A 167 8.41 23.76 17.60
CA SER A 167 7.31 24.72 17.39
C SER A 167 5.93 24.09 17.44
N LEU A 168 5.81 22.81 17.07
CA LEU A 168 4.53 22.10 17.08
C LEU A 168 4.24 21.48 18.46
N PRO A 169 2.96 21.38 18.88
CA PRO A 169 2.61 20.79 20.16
C PRO A 169 3.02 19.32 20.29
N ASP A 170 3.45 18.91 21.49
CA ASP A 170 3.86 17.53 21.80
C ASP A 170 2.84 16.46 21.39
N TRP A 171 1.54 16.77 21.47
CA TRP A 171 0.46 15.84 21.13
C TRP A 171 0.40 15.52 19.62
N MET A 172 0.90 16.42 18.77
CA MET A 172 0.93 16.23 17.32
C MET A 172 2.08 15.32 16.89
N ALA A 173 3.12 15.21 17.74
CA ALA A 173 4.26 14.30 17.60
C ALA A 173 4.73 14.16 16.14
N PRO A 174 5.20 15.27 15.53
CA PRO A 174 5.28 15.43 14.07
C PRO A 174 6.12 14.38 13.35
N PHE A 175 7.00 13.67 14.08
CA PHE A 175 7.90 12.66 13.55
C PHE A 175 7.73 11.25 14.15
N ASP A 176 6.75 11.03 15.03
CA ASP A 176 6.54 9.72 15.67
C ASP A 176 5.92 8.70 14.69
N ASN A 177 5.06 9.18 13.78
CA ASN A 177 4.34 8.35 12.81
C ASN A 177 4.97 8.38 11.41
N GLU A 178 5.37 9.58 10.96
CA GLU A 178 5.99 9.80 9.65
C GLU A 178 7.21 10.71 9.83
N GLY A 179 8.42 10.19 9.55
CA GLY A 179 9.63 10.99 9.66
C GLY A 179 9.69 12.12 8.61
N PHE A 180 10.45 13.18 8.91
CA PHE A 180 10.83 14.20 7.95
C PHE A 180 11.86 13.68 6.94
N GLY A 181 11.37 13.10 5.84
CA GLY A 181 12.21 12.60 4.76
C GLY A 181 12.59 13.70 3.76
N LEU A 182 13.87 14.04 3.61
CA LEU A 182 14.33 14.86 2.49
C LEU A 182 14.18 14.09 1.18
N GLY A 183 13.59 14.75 0.19
CA GLY A 183 13.46 14.21 -1.16
C GLY A 183 14.80 14.11 -1.90
N PRO A 184 14.79 13.57 -3.13
CA PRO A 184 16.00 13.33 -3.90
C PRO A 184 16.75 14.61 -4.31
N LYS A 185 16.07 15.74 -4.54
CA LYS A 185 16.74 17.00 -4.91
C LYS A 185 17.38 17.67 -3.70
N ALA A 186 16.69 17.70 -2.56
CA ALA A 186 17.21 18.20 -1.29
C ALA A 186 18.42 17.38 -0.83
N THR A 187 18.26 16.06 -0.77
CA THR A 187 19.35 15.13 -0.44
C THR A 187 20.52 15.28 -1.40
N GLY A 188 20.27 15.36 -2.71
CA GLY A 188 21.33 15.53 -3.71
C GLY A 188 22.08 16.85 -3.57
N CYS A 189 21.38 17.94 -3.24
CA CYS A 189 21.99 19.24 -3.02
C CYS A 189 22.87 19.24 -1.76
N LEU A 190 22.39 18.64 -0.66
CA LEU A 190 23.17 18.45 0.57
C LEU A 190 24.43 17.63 0.31
N VAL A 191 24.30 16.47 -0.34
CA VAL A 191 25.44 15.58 -0.64
C VAL A 191 26.49 16.30 -1.49
N GLU A 192 26.08 17.04 -2.52
CA GLU A 192 27.00 17.77 -3.39
C GLU A 192 27.68 18.95 -2.66
N TRP A 193 26.96 19.64 -1.76
CA TRP A 193 27.53 20.68 -0.90
C TRP A 193 28.64 20.10 -0.01
N GLU A 194 28.31 19.03 0.73
CA GLU A 194 29.24 18.39 1.65
C GLU A 194 30.43 17.79 0.92
N ARG A 195 30.24 17.28 -0.31
CA ARG A 195 31.33 16.80 -1.17
C ARG A 195 32.33 17.90 -1.51
N ARG A 196 31.86 19.03 -2.04
CA ARG A 196 32.75 20.13 -2.41
C ARG A 196 33.41 20.80 -1.20
N SER A 197 32.68 20.90 -0.09
CA SER A 197 33.22 21.41 1.17
C SER A 197 34.30 20.48 1.73
N GLY A 198 34.06 19.17 1.70
CA GLY A 198 35.01 18.13 2.08
C GLY A 198 36.27 18.13 1.22
N GLU A 199 36.14 18.24 -0.10
CA GLU A 199 37.27 18.30 -1.03
C GLU A 199 38.23 19.47 -0.74
N ARG A 200 37.70 20.64 -0.38
CA ARG A 200 38.54 21.79 0.05
C ARG A 200 39.28 21.54 1.35
N ARG A 201 38.69 20.75 2.24
CA ARG A 201 39.22 20.44 3.57
C ARG A 201 40.05 19.14 3.57
N GLY A 202 40.24 18.50 2.42
CA GLY A 202 40.97 17.24 2.30
C GLY A 202 40.27 16.05 2.95
N LYS A 203 38.94 16.11 3.13
CA LYS A 203 38.16 15.01 3.71
C LYS A 203 38.02 13.86 2.73
N SER A 204 38.08 12.65 3.26
CA SER A 204 37.81 11.40 2.56
C SER A 204 36.32 11.24 2.24
N ALA A 205 36.01 10.36 1.30
CA ALA A 205 34.63 10.00 0.98
C ALA A 205 33.89 9.35 2.17
N PHE A 206 34.62 8.63 3.04
CA PHE A 206 34.04 8.04 4.25
C PHE A 206 33.62 9.11 5.24
N GLU A 207 34.47 10.10 5.54
CA GLU A 207 34.13 11.19 6.47
C GLU A 207 32.88 11.97 6.03
N LEU A 208 32.63 12.08 4.73
CA LEU A 208 31.39 12.64 4.21
C LEU A 208 30.20 11.73 4.52
N VAL A 209 30.30 10.45 4.16
CA VAL A 209 29.24 9.46 4.39
C VAL A 209 28.90 9.34 5.88
N ASP A 210 29.92 9.33 6.74
CA ASP A 210 29.75 9.30 8.19
C ASP A 210 29.08 10.57 8.71
N LYS A 211 29.42 11.75 8.17
CA LYS A 211 28.72 13.00 8.50
C LYS A 211 27.23 12.98 8.09
N LEU A 212 26.89 12.40 6.93
CA LEU A 212 25.48 12.25 6.53
C LEU A 212 24.73 11.31 7.48
N ARG A 213 25.37 10.23 7.91
CA ARG A 213 24.79 9.30 8.88
C ARG A 213 24.66 9.93 10.27
N GLU A 214 25.65 10.71 10.69
CA GLU A 214 25.61 11.48 11.94
C GLU A 214 24.46 12.49 11.93
N LEU A 215 24.24 13.18 10.80
CA LEU A 215 23.12 14.11 10.65
C LEU A 215 21.77 13.43 10.89
N GLU A 216 21.51 12.31 10.23
CA GLU A 216 20.28 11.53 10.45
C GLU A 216 20.21 10.83 11.81
N ALA A 217 21.36 10.56 12.46
CA ALA A 217 21.38 9.94 13.79
C ALA A 217 21.14 10.96 14.92
N ALA A 218 21.56 12.21 14.71
CA ALA A 218 21.42 13.29 15.68
C ALA A 218 20.05 13.97 15.63
N ASN A 219 19.29 13.79 14.53
CA ASN A 219 17.99 14.41 14.33
C ASN A 219 16.93 13.32 14.21
N ASP A 220 16.26 13.03 15.33
CA ASP A 220 15.16 12.07 15.35
C ASP A 220 14.06 12.48 14.36
N GLY A 221 13.64 11.55 13.51
CA GLY A 221 12.68 11.80 12.44
C GLY A 221 13.29 12.20 11.09
N LEU A 222 14.54 12.66 11.01
CA LEU A 222 15.17 13.00 9.75
C LEU A 222 15.59 11.75 8.96
N ALA A 223 15.16 11.66 7.71
CA ALA A 223 15.64 10.65 6.76
C ALA A 223 16.13 11.30 5.46
N LEU A 224 17.26 10.86 4.95
CA LEU A 224 17.75 11.23 3.63
C LEU A 224 17.17 10.30 2.56
N ASP A 225 17.01 10.79 1.32
CA ASP A 225 16.62 9.92 0.21
C ASP A 225 17.71 8.87 -0.04
N GLU A 226 17.43 7.64 0.39
CA GLU A 226 18.36 6.53 0.37
C GLU A 226 18.87 6.23 -1.05
N ASN A 227 18.02 6.42 -2.06
CA ASN A 227 18.36 6.15 -3.46
C ASN A 227 19.40 7.17 -3.97
N THR A 228 19.30 8.42 -3.55
CA THR A 228 20.23 9.49 -3.88
C THR A 228 21.57 9.28 -3.17
N VAL A 229 21.56 8.95 -1.87
CA VAL A 229 22.80 8.59 -1.15
C VAL A 229 23.45 7.35 -1.79
N ALA A 230 22.68 6.31 -2.10
CA ALA A 230 23.18 5.13 -2.78
C ALA A 230 23.71 5.42 -4.19
N ALA A 231 23.10 6.35 -4.94
CA ALA A 231 23.59 6.78 -6.25
C ALA A 231 24.94 7.50 -6.13
N PHE A 232 25.10 8.38 -5.13
CA PHE A 232 26.37 9.03 -4.84
C PHE A 232 27.47 8.01 -4.54
N VAL A 233 27.24 7.09 -3.59
CA VAL A 233 28.23 6.05 -3.22
C VAL A 233 28.56 5.15 -4.42
N ARG A 234 27.58 4.80 -5.26
CA ARG A 234 27.82 4.04 -6.50
C ARG A 234 28.63 4.82 -7.54
N GLY A 235 28.56 6.15 -7.55
CA GLY A 235 29.33 7.02 -8.42
C GLY A 235 30.82 7.14 -8.05
N LEU A 236 31.20 6.78 -6.83
CA LEU A 236 32.58 6.88 -6.36
C LEU A 236 33.54 5.94 -7.12
N GLY A 237 34.80 6.36 -7.22
CA GLY A 237 35.90 5.52 -7.71
C GLY A 237 36.17 4.31 -6.83
N LYS A 238 36.92 3.32 -7.33
CA LYS A 238 37.17 2.06 -6.61
C LYS A 238 37.87 2.27 -5.26
N GLU A 239 38.88 3.14 -5.21
CA GLU A 239 39.61 3.45 -3.99
C GLU A 239 38.72 4.12 -2.94
N ALA A 240 37.94 5.13 -3.35
CA ALA A 240 36.99 5.81 -2.48
C ALA A 240 35.92 4.84 -1.94
N LYS A 241 35.38 3.94 -2.76
CA LYS A 241 34.43 2.90 -2.30
C LYS A 241 35.05 1.96 -1.27
N SER A 242 36.31 1.60 -1.45
CA SER A 242 37.03 0.76 -0.48
C SER A 242 37.22 1.51 0.84
N GLY A 243 37.61 2.79 0.78
CA GLY A 243 37.71 3.63 1.98
C GLY A 243 36.38 3.82 2.72
N VAL A 244 35.26 3.98 2.00
CA VAL A 244 33.92 4.03 2.63
C VAL A 244 33.58 2.69 3.29
N LEU A 245 33.84 1.56 2.63
CA LEU A 245 33.57 0.25 3.19
C LEU A 245 34.38 0.00 4.47
N ASP A 246 35.68 0.29 4.45
CA ASP A 246 36.57 0.09 5.59
C ASP A 246 36.19 1.01 6.76
N GLY A 247 35.80 2.25 6.48
CA GLY A 247 35.27 3.17 7.48
C GLY A 247 33.98 2.66 8.12
N ILE A 248 32.99 2.23 7.32
CA ILE A 248 31.73 1.69 7.88
C ILE A 248 32.03 0.48 8.80
N ARG A 249 32.97 -0.38 8.42
CA ARG A 249 33.39 -1.53 9.24
C ARG A 249 34.05 -1.11 10.55
N ALA A 250 34.90 -0.08 10.52
CA ALA A 250 35.55 0.43 11.71
C ALA A 250 34.55 1.01 12.73
N HIS A 251 33.42 1.53 12.25
CA HIS A 251 32.39 2.16 13.07
C HIS A 251 31.11 1.32 13.24
N GLN A 252 31.09 0.05 12.79
CA GLN A 252 29.87 -0.77 12.72
C GLN A 252 29.22 -1.07 14.08
N ASP A 253 30.02 -1.03 15.16
CA ASP A 253 29.57 -1.28 16.52
C ASP A 253 29.02 -0.03 17.22
N GLU A 254 29.22 1.15 16.63
CA GLU A 254 28.66 2.40 17.14
C GLU A 254 27.15 2.45 16.87
N ASP A 255 26.36 2.92 17.84
CA ASP A 255 24.90 2.85 17.79
C ASP A 255 24.30 3.44 16.49
N ARG A 256 24.90 4.54 15.99
CA ARG A 256 24.45 5.20 14.74
C ARG A 256 24.53 4.30 13.51
N TRP A 257 25.52 3.40 13.46
CA TRP A 257 25.73 2.45 12.37
C TRP A 257 25.09 1.10 12.68
N LYS A 258 25.27 0.60 13.89
CA LYS A 258 24.75 -0.68 14.35
C LYS A 258 23.25 -0.81 14.14
N LYS A 259 22.47 0.22 14.50
CA LYS A 259 21.00 0.22 14.34
C LYS A 259 20.59 0.04 12.87
N VAL A 260 21.23 0.78 11.95
CA VAL A 260 20.86 0.80 10.53
C VAL A 260 21.44 -0.39 9.75
N LEU A 261 22.63 -0.88 10.12
CA LEU A 261 23.23 -2.08 9.51
C LEU A 261 22.60 -3.38 9.99
N ASN A 262 21.94 -3.35 11.16
CA ASN A 262 21.23 -4.50 11.69
C ASN A 262 19.79 -4.66 11.18
N SER A 263 19.36 -3.82 10.24
CA SER A 263 18.04 -3.94 9.60
C SER A 263 18.17 -4.17 8.11
N ALA A 264 17.61 -5.27 7.60
CA ALA A 264 17.58 -5.58 6.17
C ALA A 264 16.81 -4.54 5.34
N HIS A 265 15.89 -3.81 5.98
CA HIS A 265 15.03 -2.81 5.37
C HIS A 265 15.63 -1.40 5.35
N SER A 266 16.78 -1.19 6.00
CA SER A 266 17.45 0.11 5.99
C SER A 266 18.18 0.37 4.65
N GLY A 267 18.07 1.59 4.13
CA GLY A 267 18.87 2.06 3.01
C GLY A 267 20.38 1.99 3.24
N TRP A 268 20.83 2.24 4.47
CA TRP A 268 22.25 2.14 4.81
C TRP A 268 22.77 0.71 4.75
N PHE A 269 21.97 -0.27 5.20
CA PHE A 269 22.27 -1.68 4.99
C PHE A 269 22.36 -2.01 3.50
N ARG A 270 21.46 -1.50 2.66
CA ARG A 270 21.51 -1.68 1.21
C ARG A 270 22.79 -1.10 0.60
N ILE A 271 23.20 0.10 1.00
CA ILE A 271 24.44 0.74 0.56
C ILE A 271 25.66 -0.10 0.98
N TYR A 272 25.74 -0.49 2.25
CA TYR A 272 26.81 -1.32 2.78
C TYR A 272 26.90 -2.67 2.05
N LYS A 273 25.75 -3.34 1.87
CA LYS A 273 25.64 -4.60 1.11
C LYS A 273 26.16 -4.45 -0.33
N ASP A 274 25.82 -3.37 -1.01
CA ASP A 274 26.27 -3.12 -2.39
C ASP A 274 27.78 -2.80 -2.45
N LEU A 275 28.33 -2.10 -1.45
CA LEU A 275 29.77 -1.88 -1.30
C LEU A 275 30.50 -3.23 -1.12
N CYS A 276 30.04 -4.06 -0.19
CA CYS A 276 30.55 -5.41 0.00
C CYS A 276 30.50 -6.21 -1.32
N ARG A 277 29.36 -6.21 -2.03
CA ARG A 277 29.21 -6.93 -3.31
C ARG A 277 30.29 -6.57 -4.34
N GLY A 278 30.70 -5.30 -4.39
CA GLY A 278 31.70 -4.80 -5.33
C GLY A 278 33.16 -4.96 -4.89
N GLN A 279 33.45 -4.92 -3.59
CA GLN A 279 34.82 -4.90 -3.05
C GLN A 279 35.21 -6.17 -2.27
N ASP A 280 34.26 -6.79 -1.56
CA ASP A 280 34.47 -7.95 -0.70
C ASP A 280 33.33 -8.97 -0.82
N ARG A 281 33.57 -9.98 -1.67
CA ARG A 281 32.61 -11.07 -1.89
C ARG A 281 32.33 -11.89 -0.62
N SER A 282 33.31 -12.06 0.27
CA SER A 282 33.11 -12.85 1.50
C SER A 282 32.19 -12.09 2.46
N GLY A 283 32.54 -10.83 2.74
CA GLY A 283 31.72 -9.95 3.58
C GLY A 283 30.32 -9.74 3.01
N TYR A 284 30.15 -9.69 1.68
CA TYR A 284 28.83 -9.62 1.04
C TYR A 284 27.94 -10.81 1.39
N LEU A 285 28.48 -12.04 1.28
CA LEU A 285 27.72 -13.25 1.55
C LEU A 285 27.40 -13.41 3.04
N GLU A 286 28.34 -13.02 3.91
CA GLU A 286 28.12 -13.01 5.37
C GLU A 286 27.03 -12.00 5.76
N THR A 287 27.10 -10.79 5.20
CA THR A 287 26.09 -9.73 5.40
C THR A 287 24.70 -10.20 4.92
N CYS A 288 24.63 -10.88 3.78
CA CYS A 288 23.38 -11.47 3.32
C CYS A 288 22.88 -12.58 4.24
N ARG A 289 23.75 -13.51 4.66
CA ARG A 289 23.38 -14.65 5.52
C ARG A 289 22.84 -14.19 6.87
N ALA A 290 23.45 -13.17 7.47
CA ALA A 290 23.05 -12.64 8.79
C ALA A 290 21.63 -12.02 8.83
N ARG A 291 21.02 -11.73 7.67
CA ARG A 291 19.77 -10.98 7.55
C ARG A 291 18.67 -11.74 6.80
N ILE A 292 18.85 -13.04 6.55
CA ILE A 292 17.86 -13.86 5.85
C ILE A 292 16.53 -13.91 6.60
N SER A 293 16.56 -13.90 7.94
CA SER A 293 15.37 -13.89 8.80
C SER A 293 14.47 -12.68 8.54
N GLU A 294 15.04 -11.52 8.21
CA GLU A 294 14.32 -10.27 7.94
C GLU A 294 13.94 -10.12 6.45
N ASP A 295 14.84 -10.48 5.54
CA ASP A 295 14.60 -10.49 4.10
C ASP A 295 15.09 -11.79 3.46
N TRP A 296 14.15 -12.72 3.25
CA TRP A 296 14.39 -14.01 2.61
C TRP A 296 15.13 -13.91 1.26
N SER A 297 15.00 -12.80 0.53
CA SER A 297 15.61 -12.66 -0.79
C SER A 297 17.14 -12.55 -0.72
N LEU A 298 17.69 -12.22 0.45
CA LEU A 298 19.14 -12.24 0.73
C LEU A 298 19.73 -13.66 0.73
N ALA A 299 18.91 -14.70 0.84
CA ALA A 299 19.37 -16.08 0.72
C ALA A 299 19.85 -16.43 -0.69
N VAL A 300 19.32 -15.78 -1.73
CA VAL A 300 19.63 -16.09 -3.14
C VAL A 300 21.13 -16.08 -3.46
N PRO A 301 21.89 -14.99 -3.18
CA PRO A 301 23.34 -14.99 -3.42
C PRO A 301 24.09 -16.03 -2.57
N VAL A 302 23.65 -16.28 -1.33
CA VAL A 302 24.25 -17.28 -0.42
C VAL A 302 24.08 -18.69 -0.96
N VAL A 303 22.86 -19.05 -1.35
CA VAL A 303 22.53 -20.36 -1.94
C VAL A 303 23.31 -20.60 -3.23
N LYS A 304 23.42 -19.59 -4.12
CA LYS A 304 24.25 -19.72 -5.34
C LYS A 304 25.70 -20.06 -5.04
N GLU A 305 26.28 -19.44 -4.00
CA GLU A 305 27.67 -19.75 -3.62
C GLU A 305 27.78 -21.13 -2.99
N LEU A 306 26.87 -21.52 -2.10
CA LEU A 306 26.86 -22.83 -1.46
C LEU A 306 26.67 -23.97 -2.49
N ALA A 307 25.77 -23.77 -3.45
CA ALA A 307 25.56 -24.69 -4.58
C ALA A 307 26.84 -24.85 -5.41
N ARG A 308 27.52 -23.75 -5.73
CA ARG A 308 28.82 -23.76 -6.43
C ARG A 308 29.88 -24.56 -5.67
N ARG A 309 29.90 -24.46 -4.34
CA ARG A 309 30.82 -25.20 -3.46
C ARG A 309 30.37 -26.62 -3.13
N LYS A 310 29.16 -27.03 -3.56
CA LYS A 310 28.51 -28.29 -3.19
C LYS A 310 28.35 -28.48 -1.67
N ALA A 311 28.20 -27.39 -0.92
CA ALA A 311 27.98 -27.40 0.52
C ALA A 311 26.48 -27.66 0.80
N ASN A 312 26.02 -28.89 0.54
CA ASN A 312 24.58 -29.22 0.52
C ASN A 312 23.90 -29.11 1.89
N GLU A 313 24.60 -29.35 2.99
CA GLU A 313 24.04 -29.22 4.35
C GLU A 313 23.72 -27.76 4.68
N ASP A 314 24.69 -26.86 4.50
CA ASP A 314 24.49 -25.42 4.67
C ASP A 314 23.41 -24.89 3.72
N LEU A 315 23.42 -25.32 2.45
CA LEU A 315 22.43 -24.91 1.46
C LEU A 315 21.02 -25.29 1.92
N PHE A 316 20.85 -26.51 2.42
CA PHE A 316 19.57 -26.99 2.92
C PHE A 316 19.04 -26.13 4.07
N GLU A 317 19.87 -25.82 5.06
CA GLU A 317 19.46 -25.00 6.21
C GLU A 317 19.15 -23.55 5.80
N VAL A 318 19.97 -22.95 4.91
CA VAL A 318 19.75 -21.60 4.40
C VAL A 318 18.44 -21.49 3.61
N CYS A 319 18.11 -22.49 2.78
CA CYS A 319 16.83 -22.51 2.09
C CYS A 319 15.64 -22.64 3.05
N ALA A 320 15.77 -23.48 4.09
CA ALA A 320 14.72 -23.65 5.10
C ALA A 320 14.48 -22.34 5.89
N GLU A 321 15.55 -21.63 6.26
CA GLU A 321 15.49 -20.33 6.91
C GLU A 321 14.84 -19.27 6.02
N ALA A 322 15.24 -19.22 4.74
CA ALA A 322 14.67 -18.28 3.77
C ALA A 322 13.17 -18.49 3.60
N VAL A 323 12.71 -19.75 3.50
CA VAL A 323 11.27 -20.04 3.38
C VAL A 323 10.53 -19.74 4.67
N ALA A 324 11.14 -19.95 5.84
CA ALA A 324 10.56 -19.55 7.12
C ALA A 324 10.39 -18.02 7.23
N SER A 325 11.40 -17.25 6.81
CA SER A 325 11.34 -15.79 6.70
C SER A 325 10.26 -15.33 5.71
N PHE A 326 10.21 -15.93 4.51
CA PHE A 326 9.16 -15.66 3.52
C PHE A 326 7.75 -15.88 4.10
N LEU A 327 7.61 -16.88 4.96
CA LEU A 327 6.38 -17.19 5.65
C LEU A 327 6.17 -16.37 6.92
N TYR A 328 7.00 -15.37 7.26
CA TYR A 328 6.92 -14.58 8.49
C TYR A 328 6.71 -15.46 9.73
N LEU A 329 7.42 -16.59 9.80
CA LEU A 329 7.37 -17.44 10.98
C LEU A 329 8.16 -16.77 12.10
N GLY A 330 7.60 -16.78 13.32
CA GLY A 330 8.28 -16.23 14.49
C GLY A 330 9.64 -16.89 14.73
N GLU A 331 10.55 -16.17 15.38
CA GLU A 331 11.92 -16.60 15.61
C GLU A 331 12.00 -18.01 16.21
N GLY A 332 12.92 -18.82 15.69
CA GLY A 332 13.10 -20.23 16.10
C GLY A 332 12.09 -21.22 15.52
N LYS A 333 11.01 -20.77 14.86
CA LYS A 333 10.08 -21.68 14.17
C LYS A 333 10.63 -22.10 12.83
N ARG A 334 10.52 -23.40 12.52
CA ARG A 334 10.91 -23.98 11.24
C ARG A 334 9.69 -24.30 10.40
N TYR A 335 9.79 -24.06 9.10
CA TYR A 335 8.81 -24.53 8.13
C TYR A 335 9.12 -25.98 7.74
N ASP A 336 8.11 -26.85 7.83
CA ASP A 336 8.19 -28.21 7.30
C ASP A 336 7.33 -28.33 6.02
N PRO A 337 7.96 -28.53 4.84
CA PRO A 337 7.23 -28.65 3.58
C PRO A 337 6.34 -29.90 3.51
N ARG A 338 6.55 -30.89 4.38
CA ARG A 338 5.77 -32.14 4.45
C ARG A 338 4.46 -31.98 5.22
N GLU A 339 4.36 -30.94 6.04
CA GLU A 339 3.24 -30.73 6.98
C GLU A 339 2.32 -29.59 6.56
N SER A 340 2.85 -28.55 5.92
CA SER A 340 2.10 -27.31 5.69
C SER A 340 2.31 -26.73 4.29
N LEU A 341 1.28 -26.08 3.73
CA LEU A 341 1.33 -25.53 2.37
C LEU A 341 1.98 -24.15 2.29
N LEU A 342 2.77 -23.95 1.24
CA LEU A 342 3.37 -22.65 0.91
C LEU A 342 2.40 -21.72 0.13
N ALA A 343 1.51 -22.32 -0.65
CA ALA A 343 0.56 -21.65 -1.54
C ALA A 343 -0.29 -20.50 -0.94
N PRO A 344 -0.74 -20.55 0.34
CA PRO A 344 -1.56 -19.48 0.94
C PRO A 344 -0.87 -18.11 1.01
N ARG A 345 0.47 -18.08 1.07
CA ARG A 345 1.28 -16.84 1.17
C ARG A 345 2.13 -16.56 -0.06
N GLY A 346 2.28 -17.57 -0.93
CA GLY A 346 3.17 -17.57 -2.09
C GLY A 346 2.77 -16.74 -3.31
N ASN A 347 1.51 -16.33 -3.40
CA ASN A 347 1.01 -15.47 -4.46
C ASN A 347 0.51 -14.21 -3.75
N GLY A 348 1.11 -13.05 -4.03
CA GLY A 348 0.76 -11.78 -3.38
C GLY A 348 -0.74 -11.44 -3.46
N PRO A 349 -1.16 -10.30 -2.90
CA PRO A 349 -2.58 -9.91 -2.78
C PRO A 349 -3.40 -10.01 -4.08
N THR A 350 -2.73 -9.88 -5.23
CA THR A 350 -3.30 -9.87 -6.58
C THR A 350 -3.36 -11.23 -7.29
N GLY A 351 -2.81 -12.30 -6.70
CA GLY A 351 -2.77 -13.62 -7.34
C GLY A 351 -1.77 -13.71 -8.52
N GLU A 352 -0.75 -12.86 -8.52
CA GLU A 352 0.34 -12.86 -9.50
C GLU A 352 1.16 -14.16 -9.51
N LYS A 353 1.93 -14.36 -10.58
CA LYS A 353 2.87 -15.49 -10.71
C LYS A 353 3.82 -15.50 -9.48
N PRO A 354 4.19 -16.68 -8.98
CA PRO A 354 5.11 -16.78 -7.85
C PRO A 354 6.46 -16.11 -8.17
N ASP A 355 7.07 -15.50 -7.14
CA ASP A 355 8.37 -14.85 -7.25
C ASP A 355 9.41 -15.85 -7.76
N GLN A 356 10.12 -15.49 -8.85
CA GLN A 356 11.12 -16.35 -9.48
C GLN A 356 12.28 -16.68 -8.54
N ARG A 357 12.62 -15.78 -7.61
CA ARG A 357 13.65 -16.02 -6.59
C ARG A 357 13.22 -17.10 -5.61
N LEU A 358 11.95 -17.13 -5.22
CA LEU A 358 11.41 -18.18 -4.36
C LEU A 358 11.42 -19.53 -5.08
N LEU A 359 10.99 -19.58 -6.34
CA LEU A 359 11.07 -20.81 -7.15
C LEU A 359 12.51 -21.32 -7.28
N PHE A 360 13.48 -20.43 -7.48
CA PHE A 360 14.90 -20.79 -7.48
C PHE A 360 15.32 -21.42 -6.14
N LEU A 361 14.97 -20.80 -5.01
CA LEU A 361 15.30 -21.34 -3.68
C LEU A 361 14.68 -22.72 -3.43
N LEU A 362 13.43 -22.95 -3.86
CA LEU A 362 12.77 -24.25 -3.74
C LEU A 362 13.45 -25.33 -4.60
N GLU A 363 13.89 -24.98 -5.80
CA GLU A 363 14.61 -25.91 -6.68
C GLU A 363 15.95 -26.34 -6.09
N GLU A 364 16.75 -25.38 -5.61
CA GLU A 364 18.02 -25.67 -4.93
C GLU A 364 17.80 -26.47 -3.63
N TRP A 365 16.77 -26.13 -2.86
CA TRP A 365 16.42 -26.85 -1.64
C TRP A 365 16.07 -28.32 -1.93
N LYS A 366 15.27 -28.56 -2.97
CA LYS A 366 14.91 -29.90 -3.43
C LYS A 366 16.14 -30.71 -3.84
N GLN A 367 17.06 -30.10 -4.59
CA GLN A 367 18.28 -30.77 -5.04
C GLN A 367 19.20 -31.13 -3.85
N ALA A 368 19.40 -30.20 -2.92
CA ALA A 368 20.17 -30.48 -1.71
C ALA A 368 19.52 -31.57 -0.84
N ALA A 369 18.19 -31.55 -0.68
CA ALA A 369 17.46 -32.59 0.03
C ALA A 369 17.67 -33.98 -0.59
N ALA A 370 17.63 -34.08 -1.93
CA ALA A 370 17.87 -35.32 -2.65
C ALA A 370 19.31 -35.85 -2.45
N VAL A 371 20.32 -34.97 -2.52
CA VAL A 371 21.73 -35.35 -2.28
C VAL A 371 21.93 -35.84 -0.84
N LEU A 372 21.25 -35.21 0.12
CA LEU A 372 21.27 -35.60 1.54
C LEU A 372 20.37 -36.80 1.86
N ARG A 373 19.78 -37.47 0.84
CA ARG A 373 18.87 -38.62 0.99
C ARG A 373 17.64 -38.32 1.84
N ARG A 374 17.19 -37.07 1.87
CA ARG A 374 15.94 -36.60 2.50
C ARG A 374 14.81 -36.62 1.47
N ASP A 375 14.52 -37.81 0.95
CA ASP A 375 13.64 -37.99 -0.22
C ASP A 375 12.21 -37.48 0.01
N ASP A 376 11.68 -37.62 1.23
CA ASP A 376 10.37 -37.14 1.62
C ASP A 376 10.26 -35.61 1.51
N THR A 377 11.31 -34.92 1.94
CA THR A 377 11.43 -33.47 1.90
C THR A 377 11.59 -32.99 0.45
N ALA A 378 12.41 -33.67 -0.34
CA ALA A 378 12.56 -33.37 -1.77
C ALA A 378 11.23 -33.51 -2.53
N GLU A 379 10.48 -34.59 -2.32
CA GLU A 379 9.17 -34.77 -2.95
C GLU A 379 8.13 -33.76 -2.45
N ALA A 380 8.14 -33.44 -1.15
CA ALA A 380 7.28 -32.40 -0.60
C ALA A 380 7.57 -31.05 -1.26
N ILE A 381 8.83 -30.61 -1.33
CA ILE A 381 9.22 -29.34 -1.97
C ILE A 381 8.82 -29.31 -3.46
N ARG A 382 8.97 -30.43 -4.18
CA ARG A 382 8.52 -30.56 -5.57
C ARG A 382 7.02 -30.35 -5.70
N LEU A 383 6.22 -30.96 -4.82
CA LEU A 383 4.78 -30.79 -4.77
C LEU A 383 4.40 -29.33 -4.42
N GLN A 384 5.03 -28.75 -3.39
CA GLN A 384 4.82 -27.35 -2.99
C GLN A 384 5.07 -26.39 -4.14
N SER A 385 6.17 -26.58 -4.89
CA SER A 385 6.51 -25.75 -6.07
C SER A 385 5.44 -25.84 -7.16
N GLY A 386 4.90 -27.04 -7.41
CA GLY A 386 3.82 -27.26 -8.36
C GLY A 386 2.51 -26.58 -7.94
N LEU A 387 2.19 -26.63 -6.65
CA LEU A 387 1.01 -26.00 -6.06
C LEU A 387 1.15 -24.48 -5.97
N LEU A 388 2.33 -23.95 -5.69
CA LEU A 388 2.57 -22.51 -5.54
C LEU A 388 2.02 -21.73 -6.75
N ALA A 389 2.33 -22.19 -7.96
CA ALA A 389 1.90 -21.57 -9.20
C ALA A 389 0.46 -21.94 -9.62
N ASN A 390 -0.11 -23.05 -9.10
CA ASN A 390 -1.30 -23.67 -9.70
C ASN A 390 -2.37 -24.13 -8.71
N TRP A 391 -2.29 -23.81 -7.42
CA TRP A 391 -3.23 -24.32 -6.42
C TRP A 391 -4.70 -23.95 -6.72
N ARG A 392 -4.93 -22.87 -7.47
CA ARG A 392 -6.26 -22.45 -7.95
C ARG A 392 -6.76 -23.26 -9.15
N ASN A 393 -5.84 -23.80 -9.96
CA ASN A 393 -6.15 -24.65 -11.11
C ASN A 393 -6.16 -26.12 -10.65
N TRP A 394 -7.36 -26.65 -10.42
CA TRP A 394 -7.51 -27.95 -9.80
C TRP A 394 -6.93 -29.08 -10.66
N ASP A 395 -6.98 -28.99 -11.99
CA ASP A 395 -6.38 -29.98 -12.88
C ASP A 395 -4.87 -30.07 -12.68
N LYS A 396 -4.20 -28.91 -12.68
CA LYS A 396 -2.76 -28.84 -12.47
C LYS A 396 -2.37 -29.23 -11.05
N ALA A 397 -3.17 -28.85 -10.05
CA ALA A 397 -2.94 -29.23 -8.65
C ALA A 397 -3.06 -30.75 -8.46
N LEU A 398 -4.13 -31.37 -8.98
CA LEU A 398 -4.34 -32.82 -8.93
C LEU A 398 -3.25 -33.59 -9.69
N VAL A 399 -2.79 -33.07 -10.84
CA VAL A 399 -1.61 -33.61 -11.54
C VAL A 399 -0.33 -33.49 -10.70
N ALA A 400 -0.15 -32.41 -9.94
CA ALA A 400 1.00 -32.29 -9.04
C ALA A 400 0.98 -33.36 -7.94
N PHE A 401 -0.19 -33.63 -7.36
CA PHE A 401 -0.39 -34.71 -6.38
C PHE A 401 -0.18 -36.10 -6.99
N SER A 402 -0.68 -36.37 -8.20
CA SER A 402 -0.55 -37.69 -8.84
C SER A 402 0.89 -38.04 -9.23
N ARG A 403 1.74 -37.04 -9.44
CA ARG A 403 3.19 -37.24 -9.67
C ARG A 403 3.92 -37.79 -8.44
N VAL A 404 3.36 -37.66 -7.24
CA VAL A 404 3.87 -38.33 -6.02
C VAL A 404 3.28 -39.74 -5.99
N SER A 405 3.84 -40.65 -6.78
CA SER A 405 3.28 -41.99 -7.04
C SER A 405 3.79 -43.09 -6.11
N SER A 406 4.90 -42.86 -5.40
CA SER A 406 5.46 -43.87 -4.51
C SER A 406 4.61 -44.03 -3.23
N PRO A 407 4.17 -45.24 -2.88
CA PRO A 407 3.36 -45.48 -1.67
C PRO A 407 4.03 -45.03 -0.37
N ARG A 408 5.37 -44.98 -0.33
CA ARG A 408 6.14 -44.51 0.83
C ARG A 408 5.82 -43.06 1.23
N PHE A 409 5.22 -42.28 0.33
CA PHE A 409 4.89 -40.87 0.53
C PHE A 409 3.40 -40.60 0.72
N ASP A 410 2.57 -41.65 0.80
CA ASP A 410 1.11 -41.50 0.86
C ASP A 410 0.66 -40.63 2.05
N GLY A 411 1.22 -40.83 3.24
CA GLY A 411 0.88 -40.04 4.43
C GLY A 411 1.17 -38.54 4.26
N MET A 412 2.31 -38.19 3.67
CA MET A 412 2.67 -36.80 3.37
C MET A 412 1.79 -36.21 2.26
N ARG A 413 1.56 -36.97 1.18
CA ARG A 413 0.68 -36.57 0.06
C ARG A 413 -0.74 -36.30 0.55
N ASP A 414 -1.30 -37.18 1.37
CA ASP A 414 -2.66 -37.06 1.89
C ASP A 414 -2.81 -35.90 2.87
N ARG A 415 -1.80 -35.66 3.70
CA ARG A 415 -1.79 -34.49 4.60
C ARG A 415 -1.77 -33.17 3.82
N LEU A 416 -0.88 -33.06 2.83
CA LEU A 416 -0.80 -31.86 1.98
C LEU A 416 -2.06 -31.69 1.12
N PHE A 417 -2.67 -32.80 0.67
CA PHE A 417 -3.94 -32.78 -0.03
C PHE A 417 -5.06 -32.26 0.87
N ALA A 418 -5.14 -32.71 2.12
CA ALA A 418 -6.11 -32.20 3.09
C ALA A 418 -5.92 -30.70 3.35
N GLY A 419 -4.68 -30.24 3.47
CA GLY A 419 -4.35 -28.81 3.56
C GLY A 419 -4.81 -28.02 2.32
N TRP A 420 -4.60 -28.57 1.12
CA TRP A 420 -4.99 -27.90 -0.13
C TRP A 420 -6.51 -27.84 -0.28
N ARG A 421 -7.19 -28.94 0.05
CA ARG A 421 -8.66 -29.04 0.08
C ARG A 421 -9.27 -27.99 1.02
N SER A 422 -8.71 -27.81 2.22
CA SER A 422 -9.15 -26.77 3.15
C SER A 422 -8.91 -25.37 2.60
N LEU A 423 -7.73 -25.11 2.02
CA LEU A 423 -7.39 -23.81 1.41
C LEU A 423 -8.36 -23.42 0.29
N VAL A 424 -8.61 -24.32 -0.67
CA VAL A 424 -9.52 -24.00 -1.79
C VAL A 424 -10.96 -23.85 -1.36
N SER A 425 -11.38 -24.58 -0.30
CA SER A 425 -12.70 -24.46 0.30
C SER A 425 -12.88 -23.08 0.95
N GLU A 426 -11.96 -22.69 1.84
CA GLU A 426 -11.96 -21.39 2.51
C GLU A 426 -11.98 -20.23 1.50
N LYS A 427 -11.06 -20.27 0.52
CA LYS A 427 -10.96 -19.23 -0.52
C LYS A 427 -12.10 -19.25 -1.54
N SER A 428 -12.87 -20.33 -1.62
CA SER A 428 -14.10 -20.38 -2.43
C SER A 428 -15.33 -19.84 -1.69
N ALA A 429 -15.30 -19.89 -0.36
CA ALA A 429 -16.37 -19.43 0.53
C ALA A 429 -16.21 -17.96 0.97
N ASP A 430 -15.05 -17.34 0.71
CA ASP A 430 -14.76 -15.95 1.07
C ASP A 430 -15.72 -14.98 0.33
N ARG A 431 -16.54 -14.28 1.11
CA ARG A 431 -17.45 -13.22 0.66
C ARG A 431 -16.88 -11.91 1.16
N PHE A 432 -16.86 -10.87 0.31
CA PHE A 432 -16.57 -9.52 0.80
C PHE A 432 -17.76 -9.08 1.64
N ASP A 433 -17.55 -9.04 2.96
CA ASP A 433 -18.56 -8.65 3.92
C ASP A 433 -18.74 -7.13 3.83
N PHE A 434 -19.92 -6.68 3.38
CA PHE A 434 -20.28 -5.25 3.40
C PHE A 434 -20.56 -4.74 4.83
N ASP A 435 -20.59 -5.63 5.83
CA ASP A 435 -21.05 -5.33 7.19
C ASP A 435 -19.91 -5.25 8.21
N ARG A 436 -18.76 -4.70 7.81
CA ARG A 436 -17.65 -4.47 8.74
C ARG A 436 -18.01 -3.47 9.87
N ASP A 437 -19.09 -2.70 9.71
CA ASP A 437 -19.52 -1.69 10.67
C ASP A 437 -20.70 -2.05 11.57
N ARG A 438 -21.34 -3.23 11.47
CA ARG A 438 -22.42 -3.59 12.40
C ARG A 438 -22.40 -5.05 12.83
N PHE A 439 -21.87 -5.27 14.03
CA PHE A 439 -22.20 -6.34 14.98
C PHE A 439 -22.93 -7.57 14.40
N SER A 440 -22.15 -8.60 14.03
CA SER A 440 -22.39 -9.99 14.45
C SER A 440 -23.84 -10.52 14.48
N LEU A 441 -24.60 -10.37 13.39
CA LEU A 441 -25.90 -11.05 13.23
C LEU A 441 -25.81 -12.38 12.45
N TRP A 442 -24.62 -12.75 11.98
CA TRP A 442 -24.40 -13.98 11.22
C TRP A 442 -23.23 -14.77 11.84
N GLU A 443 -23.52 -15.99 12.32
CA GLU A 443 -22.49 -16.94 12.76
C GLU A 443 -21.48 -17.16 11.62
N LYS A 444 -20.18 -17.22 11.94
CA LYS A 444 -19.13 -17.55 10.95
C LYS A 444 -19.53 -18.80 10.17
N PRO A 445 -19.45 -18.79 8.81
CA PRO A 445 -19.77 -19.95 8.01
C PRO A 445 -19.00 -21.19 8.49
N ARG A 446 -19.68 -22.33 8.56
CA ARG A 446 -19.04 -23.62 8.80
C ARG A 446 -18.15 -23.97 7.61
N THR A 447 -16.83 -23.87 7.80
CA THR A 447 -15.83 -24.31 6.82
C THR A 447 -15.53 -25.81 6.91
N ASP A 448 -15.99 -26.47 7.97
CA ASP A 448 -15.80 -27.90 8.25
C ASP A 448 -16.67 -28.82 7.37
N ARG A 449 -17.73 -28.31 6.74
CA ARG A 449 -18.63 -29.04 5.83
C ARG A 449 -19.01 -28.22 4.59
N SER A 450 -18.04 -27.78 3.80
CA SER A 450 -18.31 -27.18 2.49
C SER A 450 -18.44 -28.26 1.41
N TRP A 451 -19.46 -28.15 0.56
CA TRP A 451 -19.59 -28.98 -0.65
C TRP A 451 -18.36 -28.87 -1.57
N VAL A 452 -17.56 -27.79 -1.46
CA VAL A 452 -16.32 -27.62 -2.21
C VAL A 452 -15.29 -28.70 -1.80
N CYS A 453 -15.25 -29.09 -0.53
CA CYS A 453 -14.40 -30.19 -0.07
C CYS A 453 -14.80 -31.51 -0.74
N ASP A 454 -16.11 -31.81 -0.76
CA ASP A 454 -16.64 -33.02 -1.40
C ASP A 454 -16.38 -33.03 -2.91
N LEU A 455 -16.48 -31.85 -3.55
CA LEU A 455 -16.16 -31.71 -4.97
C LEU A 455 -14.67 -32.00 -5.23
N VAL A 456 -13.78 -31.50 -4.38
CA VAL A 456 -12.33 -31.76 -4.47
C VAL A 456 -12.01 -33.23 -4.25
N ASP A 457 -12.64 -33.86 -3.26
CA ASP A 457 -12.47 -35.28 -2.97
C ASP A 457 -12.97 -36.16 -4.13
N ALA A 458 -14.08 -35.78 -4.76
CA ALA A 458 -14.58 -36.42 -5.97
C ALA A 458 -13.66 -36.17 -7.18
N ALA A 459 -13.15 -34.95 -7.36
CA ALA A 459 -12.23 -34.60 -8.43
C ALA A 459 -10.94 -35.45 -8.38
N ARG A 460 -10.42 -35.74 -7.17
CA ARG A 460 -9.28 -36.65 -6.99
C ARG A 460 -9.56 -38.07 -7.49
N ARG A 461 -10.82 -38.52 -7.46
CA ARG A 461 -11.26 -39.84 -7.95
C ARG A 461 -11.68 -39.83 -9.42
N GLY A 462 -11.68 -38.66 -10.08
CA GLY A 462 -12.18 -38.50 -11.45
C GLY A 462 -13.67 -38.84 -11.57
N GLU A 463 -14.07 -39.41 -12.71
CA GLU A 463 -15.47 -39.76 -13.00
C GLU A 463 -16.07 -40.75 -11.99
N ALA A 464 -15.25 -41.65 -11.42
CA ALA A 464 -15.68 -42.58 -10.38
C ALA A 464 -16.14 -41.86 -9.09
N GLY A 465 -15.78 -40.59 -8.90
CA GLY A 465 -16.23 -39.77 -7.78
C GLY A 465 -17.64 -39.19 -7.93
N ALA A 466 -18.22 -39.19 -9.14
CA ALA A 466 -19.46 -38.46 -9.44
C ALA A 466 -20.65 -38.93 -8.59
N ALA A 467 -20.88 -40.24 -8.51
CA ALA A 467 -22.00 -40.80 -7.73
C ALA A 467 -21.89 -40.45 -6.23
N GLY A 468 -20.68 -40.54 -5.67
CA GLY A 468 -20.43 -40.18 -4.28
C GLY A 468 -20.63 -38.68 -4.01
N PHE A 469 -20.21 -37.82 -4.94
CA PHE A 469 -20.45 -36.39 -4.86
C PHE A 469 -21.95 -36.06 -4.87
N HIS A 470 -22.71 -36.62 -5.82
CA HIS A 470 -24.15 -36.39 -5.92
C HIS A 470 -24.89 -36.81 -4.65
N GLU A 471 -24.54 -37.97 -4.09
CA GLU A 471 -25.14 -38.42 -2.83
C GLU A 471 -24.77 -37.51 -1.66
N SER A 472 -23.52 -37.04 -1.58
CA SER A 472 -23.10 -36.09 -0.54
C SER A 472 -23.92 -34.80 -0.59
N ILE A 473 -24.13 -34.23 -1.77
CA ILE A 473 -24.96 -33.02 -1.93
C ILE A 473 -26.40 -33.28 -1.47
N ARG A 474 -26.99 -34.42 -1.84
CA ARG A 474 -28.36 -34.77 -1.40
C ARG A 474 -28.46 -34.93 0.11
N LEU A 475 -27.49 -35.57 0.74
CA LEU A 475 -27.42 -35.71 2.19
C LEU A 475 -27.22 -34.36 2.88
N TRP A 476 -26.36 -33.51 2.34
CA TRP A 476 -26.14 -32.15 2.84
C TRP A 476 -27.42 -31.32 2.77
N LEU A 477 -28.10 -31.27 1.62
CA LEU A 477 -29.37 -30.56 1.46
C LEU A 477 -30.43 -31.04 2.45
N LYS A 478 -30.60 -32.37 2.60
CA LYS A 478 -31.53 -32.94 3.61
C LYS A 478 -31.17 -32.52 5.03
N GLY A 479 -29.88 -32.52 5.38
CA GLY A 479 -29.39 -32.06 6.68
C GLY A 479 -29.63 -30.57 6.92
N THR A 480 -29.44 -29.74 5.90
CA THR A 480 -29.70 -28.29 5.97
C THR A 480 -31.20 -27.97 6.12
N GLU A 481 -32.09 -28.78 5.55
CA GLU A 481 -33.55 -28.59 5.70
C GLU A 481 -34.08 -28.92 7.11
N ALA A 482 -33.37 -29.77 7.85
CA ALA A 482 -33.83 -30.35 9.12
C ALA A 482 -34.06 -29.32 10.24
N ALA A 483 -33.38 -28.16 10.20
CA ALA A 483 -33.57 -27.09 11.18
C ALA A 483 -33.68 -25.71 10.50
N PRO A 484 -34.62 -24.83 10.92
CA PRO A 484 -34.81 -23.50 10.31
C PRO A 484 -33.55 -22.62 10.32
N SER A 485 -32.72 -22.71 11.37
CA SER A 485 -31.48 -21.95 11.49
C SER A 485 -30.36 -22.45 10.55
N SER A 486 -30.40 -23.72 10.14
CA SER A 486 -29.38 -24.31 9.28
C SER A 486 -29.38 -23.72 7.86
N VAL A 487 -30.55 -23.41 7.30
CA VAL A 487 -30.65 -22.80 5.96
C VAL A 487 -29.97 -21.43 5.91
N ARG A 488 -30.15 -20.62 6.96
CA ARG A 488 -29.50 -19.30 7.09
C ARG A 488 -27.99 -19.45 7.28
N ARG A 489 -27.57 -20.40 8.11
CA ARG A 489 -26.15 -20.68 8.39
C ARG A 489 -25.40 -21.15 7.14
N ASP A 490 -26.05 -21.95 6.28
CA ASP A 490 -25.45 -22.51 5.06
C ASP A 490 -25.66 -21.64 3.81
N LEU A 491 -26.26 -20.45 3.95
CA LEU A 491 -26.66 -19.60 2.82
C LEU A 491 -25.51 -19.32 1.84
N ASN A 492 -24.30 -19.06 2.34
CA ASN A 492 -23.14 -18.79 1.48
C ASN A 492 -22.75 -20.02 0.62
N ASN A 493 -22.77 -21.22 1.21
CA ASN A 493 -22.49 -22.47 0.50
C ASN A 493 -23.59 -22.79 -0.53
N LEU A 494 -24.87 -22.59 -0.15
CA LEU A 494 -26.03 -22.77 -1.03
C LEU A 494 -26.02 -21.80 -2.21
N ALA A 495 -25.74 -20.52 -1.93
CA ALA A 495 -25.60 -19.48 -2.94
C ALA A 495 -24.50 -19.82 -3.92
N ARG A 496 -23.32 -20.22 -3.42
CA ARG A 496 -22.19 -20.55 -4.28
C ARG A 496 -22.46 -21.76 -5.16
N LEU A 497 -22.97 -22.86 -4.59
CA LEU A 497 -23.33 -24.04 -5.38
C LEU A 497 -24.35 -23.68 -6.47
N SER A 498 -25.37 -22.89 -6.12
CA SER A 498 -26.45 -22.54 -7.04
C SER A 498 -25.98 -21.66 -8.20
N LEU A 499 -25.02 -20.77 -7.96
CA LEU A 499 -24.42 -19.90 -8.98
C LEU A 499 -23.34 -20.60 -9.81
N ASP A 500 -22.66 -21.61 -9.25
CA ASP A 500 -21.62 -22.35 -9.96
C ASP A 500 -22.22 -23.45 -10.85
N LEU A 501 -23.31 -24.07 -10.42
CA LEU A 501 -23.99 -25.11 -11.19
C LEU A 501 -24.60 -24.54 -12.48
N GLU A 502 -24.19 -25.09 -13.63
CA GLU A 502 -24.56 -24.61 -14.97
C GLU A 502 -24.41 -23.09 -15.14
N GLY A 503 -23.42 -22.50 -14.47
CA GLY A 503 -23.19 -21.06 -14.51
C GLY A 503 -24.30 -20.20 -13.89
N GLY A 504 -25.27 -20.82 -13.20
CA GLY A 504 -26.43 -20.16 -12.61
C GLY A 504 -27.59 -19.92 -13.58
N ASP A 505 -27.57 -20.52 -14.77
CA ASP A 505 -28.63 -20.34 -15.78
C ASP A 505 -29.98 -20.86 -15.29
N TRP A 506 -30.00 -22.05 -14.68
CA TRP A 506 -31.22 -22.60 -14.07
C TRP A 506 -31.76 -21.70 -12.94
N LEU A 507 -30.87 -21.07 -12.15
CA LEU A 507 -31.26 -20.19 -11.06
C LEU A 507 -31.85 -18.88 -11.59
N ARG A 508 -31.27 -18.33 -12.67
CA ARG A 508 -31.81 -17.14 -13.36
C ARG A 508 -33.16 -17.42 -14.00
N ALA A 509 -33.36 -18.61 -14.54
CA ALA A 509 -34.65 -19.05 -15.07
C ALA A 509 -35.69 -19.25 -13.94
N LEU A 510 -35.27 -19.71 -12.77
CA LEU A 510 -36.14 -19.85 -11.59
C LEU A 510 -36.52 -18.49 -10.98
N SER A 511 -35.54 -17.61 -10.77
CA SER A 511 -35.72 -16.28 -10.20
C SER A 511 -34.50 -15.41 -10.52
N PRO A 512 -34.61 -14.45 -11.47
CA PRO A 512 -33.52 -13.51 -11.75
C PRO A 512 -33.19 -12.65 -10.52
N THR A 513 -34.18 -12.35 -9.67
CA THR A 513 -33.96 -11.60 -8.43
C THR A 513 -33.12 -12.41 -7.44
N LEU A 514 -33.42 -13.70 -7.23
CA LEU A 514 -32.62 -14.55 -6.36
C LEU A 514 -31.18 -14.68 -6.88
N ALA A 515 -30.99 -14.89 -8.18
CA ALA A 515 -29.65 -14.96 -8.77
C ALA A 515 -28.84 -13.67 -8.51
N ARG A 516 -29.47 -12.50 -8.61
CA ARG A 516 -28.85 -11.21 -8.29
C ARG A 516 -28.48 -11.10 -6.81
N ILE A 517 -29.41 -11.42 -5.90
CA ILE A 517 -29.17 -11.36 -4.45
C ILE A 517 -27.99 -12.27 -4.06
N LEU A 518 -28.01 -13.51 -4.55
CA LEU A 518 -26.97 -14.49 -4.25
C LEU A 518 -25.63 -14.11 -4.89
N GLY A 519 -25.63 -13.40 -6.03
CA GLY A 519 -24.42 -13.00 -6.75
C GLY A 519 -23.71 -11.76 -6.20
N HIS A 520 -24.31 -11.05 -5.23
CA HIS A 520 -23.78 -9.78 -4.74
C HIS A 520 -22.73 -9.94 -3.61
N GLY A 521 -21.63 -9.17 -3.68
CA GLY A 521 -20.63 -9.06 -2.62
C GLY A 521 -19.56 -10.16 -2.60
N TRP A 522 -19.31 -10.86 -3.71
CA TRP A 522 -18.24 -11.87 -3.76
C TRP A 522 -16.93 -11.27 -4.27
N THR A 523 -15.84 -11.54 -3.56
CA THR A 523 -14.48 -11.45 -4.10
C THR A 523 -14.26 -12.64 -5.06
N LEU A 524 -14.43 -12.38 -6.35
CA LEU A 524 -14.38 -13.43 -7.38
C LEU A 524 -12.94 -13.73 -7.79
N ASP A 525 -12.33 -14.75 -7.17
CA ASP A 525 -11.17 -15.41 -7.75
C ASP A 525 -11.60 -16.20 -9.00
N LYS A 526 -11.32 -15.62 -10.18
CA LYS A 526 -11.72 -16.18 -11.47
C LYS A 526 -11.16 -17.58 -11.72
N ALA A 527 -9.96 -17.88 -11.21
CA ALA A 527 -9.32 -19.18 -11.44
C ALA A 527 -9.97 -20.26 -10.58
N LEU A 528 -10.29 -19.96 -9.31
CA LEU A 528 -11.05 -20.88 -8.46
C LEU A 528 -12.47 -21.10 -9.00
N LEU A 529 -13.14 -20.04 -9.46
CA LEU A 529 -14.46 -20.15 -10.10
C LEU A 529 -14.42 -21.08 -11.32
N ALA A 530 -13.45 -20.87 -12.22
CA ALA A 530 -13.29 -21.69 -13.41
C ALA A 530 -13.07 -23.16 -13.07
N SER A 531 -12.21 -23.45 -12.09
CA SER A 531 -11.94 -24.82 -11.63
C SER A 531 -13.18 -25.49 -11.05
N ARG A 532 -13.94 -24.83 -10.16
CA ARG A 532 -15.16 -25.40 -9.58
C ARG A 532 -16.19 -25.73 -10.65
N ARG A 533 -16.47 -24.79 -11.56
CA ARG A 533 -17.44 -24.98 -12.65
C ARG A 533 -17.03 -26.09 -13.61
N ALA A 534 -15.75 -26.16 -13.97
CA ALA A 534 -15.23 -27.22 -14.83
C ALA A 534 -15.43 -28.60 -14.19
N TRP A 535 -15.14 -28.74 -12.89
CA TRP A 535 -15.31 -30.02 -12.19
C TRP A 535 -16.76 -30.39 -11.91
N LEU A 536 -17.64 -29.42 -11.60
CA LEU A 536 -19.09 -29.66 -11.55
C LEU A 536 -19.62 -30.19 -12.89
N SER A 537 -19.17 -29.60 -14.00
CA SER A 537 -19.56 -30.05 -15.34
C SER A 537 -19.06 -31.46 -15.64
N ARG A 538 -17.77 -31.76 -15.38
CA ARG A 538 -17.18 -33.09 -15.62
C ARG A 538 -17.82 -34.20 -14.80
N LEU A 539 -18.22 -33.91 -13.57
CA LEU A 539 -18.90 -34.89 -12.71
C LEU A 539 -20.40 -35.02 -13.02
N GLY A 540 -20.93 -34.26 -13.98
CA GLY A 540 -22.34 -34.33 -14.35
C GLY A 540 -23.28 -33.75 -13.29
N ALA A 541 -22.80 -32.77 -12.50
CA ALA A 541 -23.55 -32.21 -11.37
C ALA A 541 -24.85 -31.49 -11.79
N ALA A 542 -25.03 -31.20 -13.08
CA ALA A 542 -26.26 -30.64 -13.66
C ALA A 542 -27.53 -31.41 -13.22
N VAL A 543 -27.40 -32.72 -12.99
CA VAL A 543 -28.48 -33.57 -12.49
C VAL A 543 -29.06 -33.11 -11.14
N LEU A 544 -28.32 -32.30 -10.37
CA LEU A 544 -28.73 -31.77 -9.06
C LEU A 544 -29.58 -30.49 -9.15
N ALA A 545 -29.69 -29.86 -10.32
CA ALA A 545 -30.43 -28.62 -10.49
C ALA A 545 -31.92 -28.75 -10.10
N PRO A 546 -32.66 -29.83 -10.48
CA PRO A 546 -34.03 -30.04 -10.02
C PRO A 546 -34.15 -30.18 -8.51
N GLU A 547 -33.23 -30.88 -7.83
CA GLU A 547 -33.23 -31.00 -6.38
C GLU A 547 -32.98 -29.65 -5.69
N LEU A 548 -32.06 -28.84 -6.21
CA LEU A 548 -31.80 -27.48 -5.71
C LEU A 548 -33.00 -26.56 -5.95
N GLN A 549 -33.63 -26.63 -7.12
CA GLN A 549 -34.86 -25.88 -7.40
C GLN A 549 -35.97 -26.26 -6.40
N ALA A 550 -36.15 -27.55 -6.12
CA ALA A 550 -37.12 -28.01 -5.14
C ALA A 550 -36.77 -27.57 -3.71
N PHE A 551 -35.49 -27.58 -3.35
CA PHE A 551 -34.99 -27.06 -2.07
C PHE A 551 -35.31 -25.57 -1.92
N TRP A 552 -34.99 -24.73 -2.92
CA TRP A 552 -35.27 -23.29 -2.89
C TRP A 552 -36.77 -23.02 -2.76
N LYS A 553 -37.62 -23.72 -3.52
CA LYS A 553 -39.09 -23.61 -3.42
C LYS A 553 -39.60 -23.86 -1.99
N ARG A 554 -39.03 -24.83 -1.27
CA ARG A 554 -39.44 -25.16 0.10
C ARG A 554 -38.90 -24.21 1.16
N ASN A 555 -37.74 -23.58 0.92
CA ASN A 555 -36.99 -22.89 1.97
C ASN A 555 -36.84 -21.38 1.78
N ILE A 556 -37.12 -20.83 0.60
CA ILE A 556 -36.93 -19.41 0.29
C ILE A 556 -37.67 -18.48 1.29
N LEU A 557 -38.87 -18.86 1.73
CA LEU A 557 -39.64 -18.11 2.73
C LEU A 557 -38.87 -17.93 4.04
N ARG A 558 -38.08 -18.93 4.45
CA ARG A 558 -37.29 -18.90 5.70
C ARG A 558 -36.15 -17.87 5.67
N LEU A 559 -35.77 -17.41 4.49
CA LEU A 559 -34.67 -16.47 4.25
C LEU A 559 -35.12 -15.03 4.10
N VAL A 560 -36.43 -14.78 3.95
CA VAL A 560 -36.96 -13.41 3.94
C VAL A 560 -36.72 -12.78 5.32
N PRO A 561 -35.95 -11.68 5.42
CA PRO A 561 -35.74 -11.01 6.69
C PRO A 561 -37.05 -10.41 7.22
N ASP A 562 -37.26 -10.50 8.53
CA ASP A 562 -38.36 -9.83 9.20
C ASP A 562 -38.12 -8.31 9.17
N PRO A 563 -39.06 -7.48 8.67
CA PRO A 563 -38.94 -6.04 8.70
C PRO A 563 -38.60 -5.47 10.09
N ALA A 564 -39.05 -6.12 11.17
CA ALA A 564 -38.74 -5.69 12.54
C ALA A 564 -37.27 -5.87 12.95
N SER A 565 -36.54 -6.71 12.22
CA SER A 565 -35.12 -6.98 12.48
C SER A 565 -34.16 -6.03 11.73
N VAL A 566 -34.69 -5.06 10.97
CA VAL A 566 -33.93 -4.15 10.12
C VAL A 566 -33.57 -2.85 10.85
N ALA A 567 -32.26 -2.57 10.98
CA ALA A 567 -31.77 -1.32 11.55
C ALA A 567 -31.94 -0.15 10.55
N GLY A 568 -32.31 1.04 11.05
CA GLY A 568 -32.33 2.27 10.24
C GLY A 568 -33.49 2.41 9.25
N SER A 569 -34.50 1.53 9.28
CA SER A 569 -35.64 1.53 8.34
C SER A 569 -35.25 1.31 6.85
N ASP A 570 -34.11 0.67 6.59
CA ASP A 570 -33.67 0.29 5.24
C ASP A 570 -34.23 -1.08 4.82
N TYR A 571 -35.41 -1.08 4.23
CA TYR A 571 -36.14 -2.29 3.87
C TYR A 571 -35.75 -2.88 2.50
N GLU A 572 -34.72 -2.36 1.82
CA GLU A 572 -34.35 -2.83 0.46
C GLU A 572 -34.09 -4.33 0.42
N ARG A 573 -33.40 -4.85 1.44
CA ARG A 573 -33.11 -6.29 1.55
C ARG A 573 -34.37 -7.11 1.78
N CYS A 574 -35.30 -6.67 2.63
CA CYS A 574 -36.60 -7.34 2.82
C CYS A 574 -37.39 -7.42 1.51
N VAL A 575 -37.39 -6.32 0.77
CA VAL A 575 -38.10 -6.19 -0.51
C VAL A 575 -37.48 -7.07 -1.60
N ASP A 576 -36.14 -7.13 -1.67
CA ASP A 576 -35.44 -7.99 -2.61
C ASP A 576 -35.73 -9.47 -2.38
N TRP A 577 -35.65 -9.93 -1.11
CA TRP A 577 -35.99 -11.31 -0.77
C TRP A 577 -37.49 -11.62 -0.96
N LEU A 578 -38.38 -10.67 -0.70
CA LEU A 578 -39.81 -10.81 -0.99
C LEU A 578 -40.07 -10.93 -2.49
N ARG A 579 -39.38 -10.15 -3.33
CA ARG A 579 -39.48 -10.24 -4.79
C ARG A 579 -38.99 -11.61 -5.29
N ALA A 580 -37.87 -12.10 -4.77
CA ALA A 580 -37.40 -13.46 -5.06
C ALA A 580 -38.42 -14.54 -4.61
N LEU A 581 -39.00 -14.40 -3.42
CA LEU A 581 -40.07 -15.29 -2.96
C LEU A 581 -41.26 -15.28 -3.91
N ARG A 582 -41.70 -14.10 -4.38
CA ARG A 582 -42.84 -13.97 -5.30
C ARG A 582 -42.59 -14.62 -6.66
N GLU A 583 -41.36 -14.55 -7.17
CA GLU A 583 -40.98 -15.23 -8.42
C GLU A 583 -41.03 -16.77 -8.28
N ILE A 584 -40.74 -17.30 -7.10
CA ILE A 584 -40.63 -18.75 -6.83
C ILE A 584 -41.95 -19.36 -6.33
N ASP A 585 -42.63 -18.68 -5.40
CA ASP A 585 -43.90 -19.06 -4.78
C ASP A 585 -44.76 -17.80 -4.52
N PRO A 586 -45.57 -17.39 -5.53
CA PRO A 586 -46.45 -16.23 -5.40
C PRO A 586 -47.47 -16.34 -4.25
N ALA A 587 -47.91 -17.55 -3.92
CA ALA A 587 -48.91 -17.77 -2.88
C ALA A 587 -48.32 -17.57 -1.47
N ALA A 588 -47.10 -18.06 -1.24
CA ALA A 588 -46.37 -17.78 0.00
C ALA A 588 -46.03 -16.29 0.15
N ALA A 589 -45.65 -15.62 -0.94
CA ALA A 589 -45.44 -14.17 -0.92
C ALA A 589 -46.70 -13.40 -0.53
N GLY A 590 -47.87 -13.81 -1.05
CA GLY A 590 -49.17 -13.22 -0.69
C GLY A 590 -49.49 -13.36 0.80
N ARG A 591 -49.35 -14.57 1.35
CA ARG A 591 -49.57 -14.82 2.79
C ARG A 591 -48.63 -14.00 3.67
N LEU A 592 -47.34 -13.93 3.32
CA LEU A 592 -46.37 -13.14 4.07
C LEU A 592 -46.70 -11.64 4.02
N LEU A 593 -47.19 -11.13 2.89
CA LEU A 593 -47.63 -9.75 2.75
C LEU A 593 -48.88 -9.45 3.58
N ASP A 594 -49.82 -10.38 3.67
CA ASP A 594 -51.00 -10.25 4.54
C ASP A 594 -50.59 -10.23 6.02
N GLU A 595 -49.64 -11.08 6.41
CA GLU A 595 -49.05 -11.10 7.75
C GLU A 595 -48.34 -9.77 8.08
N TRP A 596 -47.47 -9.28 7.18
CA TRP A 596 -46.86 -7.95 7.32
C TRP A 596 -47.91 -6.84 7.34
N GLY A 597 -48.98 -6.99 6.57
CA GLY A 597 -50.15 -6.12 6.53
C GLY A 597 -50.91 -6.07 7.85
N ALA A 598 -50.96 -7.17 8.60
CA ALA A 598 -51.58 -7.21 9.92
C ALA A 598 -50.66 -6.61 11.00
N VAL A 599 -49.37 -6.93 10.97
CA VAL A 599 -48.42 -6.60 12.05
C VAL A 599 -47.78 -5.21 11.87
N HIS A 600 -47.41 -4.83 10.64
CA HIS A 600 -46.62 -3.65 10.31
C HIS A 600 -47.39 -2.60 9.50
N TRP A 601 -48.73 -2.58 9.56
CA TRP A 601 -49.56 -1.67 8.75
C TRP A 601 -49.21 -0.18 8.88
N ARG A 602 -48.67 0.25 10.04
CA ARG A 602 -48.29 1.65 10.29
C ARG A 602 -46.93 2.04 9.70
N TRP A 603 -46.13 1.09 9.21
CA TRP A 603 -44.74 1.33 8.81
C TRP A 603 -44.67 1.86 7.37
N LYS A 604 -44.98 3.15 7.20
CA LYS A 604 -45.08 3.81 5.88
C LYS A 604 -43.84 3.63 4.99
N ASN A 605 -42.64 3.59 5.57
CA ASN A 605 -41.39 3.42 4.83
C ASN A 605 -41.24 1.99 4.25
N LEU A 606 -41.66 0.95 4.99
CA LEU A 606 -41.73 -0.43 4.50
C LEU A 606 -42.68 -0.53 3.30
N TRP A 607 -43.90 0.00 3.44
CA TRP A 607 -44.89 -0.06 2.38
C TRP A 607 -44.51 0.76 1.15
N ARG A 608 -43.82 1.90 1.33
CA ARG A 608 -43.23 2.67 0.22
C ARG A 608 -42.16 1.87 -0.51
N ALA A 609 -41.30 1.16 0.21
CA ALA A 609 -40.27 0.30 -0.39
C ALA A 609 -40.92 -0.86 -1.18
N VAL A 610 -41.92 -1.52 -0.60
CA VAL A 610 -42.69 -2.59 -1.26
C VAL A 610 -43.43 -2.09 -2.50
N SER A 611 -44.07 -0.91 -2.44
CA SER A 611 -44.84 -0.36 -3.57
C SER A 611 -43.93 0.05 -4.74
N THR A 612 -42.78 0.66 -4.43
CA THR A 612 -41.82 1.14 -5.44
C THR A 612 -41.14 -0.01 -6.18
N SER A 613 -40.93 -1.15 -5.51
CA SER A 613 -40.16 -2.27 -6.02
C SER A 613 -40.98 -3.45 -6.53
N SER A 614 -42.19 -3.67 -5.99
CA SER A 614 -42.97 -4.89 -6.24
C SER A 614 -44.26 -4.62 -7.04
N GLY A 615 -44.60 -3.36 -7.31
CA GLY A 615 -45.83 -2.97 -8.01
C GLY A 615 -47.11 -3.33 -7.25
N ILE A 616 -47.04 -3.40 -5.91
CA ILE A 616 -48.16 -3.80 -5.03
C ILE A 616 -48.74 -2.56 -4.35
N SER A 617 -50.08 -2.43 -4.36
CA SER A 617 -50.79 -1.36 -3.66
C SER A 617 -50.75 -1.55 -2.14
N THR A 618 -50.66 -0.44 -1.40
CA THR A 618 -50.66 -0.39 0.07
C THR A 618 -51.90 -1.07 0.67
N PRO A 619 -51.78 -1.82 1.80
CA PRO A 619 -52.94 -2.38 2.48
C PRO A 619 -53.87 -1.26 2.97
N THR A 620 -55.12 -1.31 2.54
CA THR A 620 -56.20 -0.46 3.08
C THR A 620 -56.56 -0.90 4.49
N ASN A 621 -56.71 0.09 5.37
CA ASN A 621 -56.97 -0.01 6.80
C ASN A 621 -57.99 -1.13 7.17
N PRO A 622 -57.67 -2.08 8.08
CA PRO A 622 -58.60 -3.16 8.45
C PRO A 622 -59.84 -2.72 9.24
N SER A 623 -59.99 -1.42 9.57
CA SER A 623 -61.03 -0.93 10.47
C SER A 623 -62.31 -0.42 9.80
N THR A 624 -62.55 -0.71 8.51
CA THR A 624 -63.82 -0.36 7.85
C THR A 624 -64.54 -1.60 7.35
N SER A 625 -64.94 -2.48 8.28
CA SER A 625 -65.98 -3.46 8.05
C SER A 625 -66.65 -3.81 9.38
N SER A 626 -67.95 -3.50 9.45
CA SER A 626 -68.94 -3.81 10.49
C SER A 626 -68.66 -3.36 11.93
N TRP A 627 -69.09 -2.14 12.28
CA TRP A 627 -69.76 -1.88 13.56
C TRP A 627 -70.99 -1.01 13.29
N SER A 628 -72.11 -1.68 13.06
CA SER A 628 -73.44 -1.06 13.03
C SER A 628 -73.75 -0.52 14.42
N CYS A 629 -74.09 0.75 14.47
CA CYS A 629 -74.44 1.51 15.66
C CYS A 629 -75.74 0.98 16.26
N GLU A 630 -75.67 0.37 17.44
CA GLU A 630 -76.85 0.14 18.30
C GLU A 630 -76.70 0.96 19.58
N LYS A 631 -77.66 1.88 19.76
CA LYS A 631 -77.74 2.88 20.82
C LYS A 631 -77.90 2.26 22.21
N ARG A 632 -77.21 2.82 23.21
CA ARG A 632 -77.70 3.06 24.60
C ARG A 632 -76.75 4.01 25.35
N SER A 633 -77.14 5.28 25.43
CA SER A 633 -77.57 6.00 26.64
C SER A 633 -76.46 6.33 27.66
N THR A 634 -75.97 7.57 27.55
CA THR A 634 -75.82 8.58 28.62
C THR A 634 -75.54 8.13 30.05
N GLY A 635 -74.39 8.56 30.56
CA GLY A 635 -74.10 8.68 31.99
C GLY A 635 -72.84 9.53 32.18
N ALA A 636 -73.03 10.84 32.29
CA ALA A 636 -71.98 11.80 32.60
C ALA A 636 -71.65 11.73 34.09
N GLU A 637 -70.37 11.82 34.45
CA GLU A 637 -69.95 12.61 35.61
C GLU A 637 -68.45 12.92 35.53
N ARG A 638 -68.17 14.22 35.38
CA ARG A 638 -66.89 14.85 35.69
C ARG A 638 -66.85 15.05 37.21
N ASN A 639 -65.73 14.75 37.87
CA ASN A 639 -65.05 15.78 38.67
C ASN A 639 -63.66 15.37 39.16
N ASN A 640 -62.71 16.24 38.81
CA ASN A 640 -61.51 16.68 39.53
C ASN A 640 -61.24 16.13 40.94
N HIS A 641 -59.97 15.76 41.20
CA HIS A 641 -59.08 16.26 42.28
C HIS A 641 -57.63 15.88 41.88
N ALA A 642 -56.78 16.83 41.46
CA ALA A 642 -55.95 17.73 42.28
C ALA A 642 -54.75 17.04 42.98
N ARG A 643 -53.56 17.25 42.37
CA ARG A 643 -52.25 17.56 42.95
C ARG A 643 -51.93 17.00 44.36
N ARG A 644 -50.95 16.10 44.41
CA ARG A 644 -49.60 16.39 44.93
C ARG A 644 -48.57 15.50 44.25
#